data_AF-A0A8S0W8H1-F1
#
_entry.id   AF-A0A8S0W8H1-F1
#
_cell.length_a   1.000
_cell.length_b   1.000
_cell.length_c   1.000
_cell.angle_alpha   90.00
_cell.angle_beta   90.00
_cell.angle_gamma   90.00
#
_symmetry.space_group_name_H-M   'P 1'
#
loop_
_entity.id
_entity.type
_entity.pdbx_description
1 polymer ?
#
loop_
_entity_poly.entity_id
_entity_poly.type
_entity_poly.pdbx_seq_one_letter_code
_entity_poly.pdbx_strand_id
1 'polypeptide(L)'
;MADSDPVAAKSGFLKMYMSSHPDTLVAYAKWFGKVEEAITGAEMSAIDCNSMTLTCTMKGGEKRVVRVPIEPPLKGYDDVKPRLLEMKAFAQEGLGMIKAPKIATFNLPRQAYPSAAFCSFAYYVFVFGVSSWGSASPLASPAKFIVSYTGTGLWTFGAWFIGITHPLEALYAAYLSRQYSTGFILGALYTLSTLIAGFPVWKSMRKDVQAKRIESDYEETRRSADEDYTLSPTTTATTSFTPDPHAVSIAEAQSYYAGLYSEPTLLYRTGKEQWSPPRGPEAQRRLKELCEVFNHPITKVWNNDLGWRVVAIMDAHAIRFTTIDVVRFKEVGVDEAGEDEEDVEDEEDVEDEEDVEDEEDVEVEGKDEDEETVKTKKQDVGPVTIWIGVSPETTTATAAHNAAQDVLALLRDYGITDIDVDYRESPYTREIGPRLLPPVNDLDPLVDVVSPLTPALGLRISTRARPNAQGTMALYLTEGGGSNNLLELSCRHVLFGPREANVDYVRHPSAPVRDVLLFGKRAYTNLVDSIKVRIGRHGISIKRWSKQIEGFVVRERGTDPADIQKAMKSRIETQALLDQAENAVEALAALLKRVRTDWKRLNDRVLGHVLLSPAIGLGVGEHRFTEDWGIFQIDRAKLGDGFQGNKLDLGTKLTSDEFTLKCFPRGEANWEFEYPGDRLLPLMGTITDELMRSPDMWDLDGEPCLLVVKNGNATGTTLGRANGVFSIVRGYFNDMSINQTSMEWGIINYDSKSEVFSEPGDSGSIIADIRGRIGGMLTGGSGKTKATDMTYATPFWWLFQRIKGKGFPNAHLNVTCKGR
;
A
#
# COMPACT_ATOMS: atom_id res chain seq x y z
N MET A 1 -29.01 19.11 -3.46
CA MET A 1 -27.82 19.87 -2.99
C MET A 1 -26.79 19.75 -4.10
N ALA A 2 -26.01 20.79 -4.37
CA ALA A 2 -24.89 20.64 -5.33
C ALA A 2 -23.78 19.82 -4.67
N ASP A 3 -23.17 18.90 -5.40
CA ASP A 3 -21.98 18.19 -4.93
C ASP A 3 -20.83 19.21 -4.77
N SER A 4 -20.18 19.20 -3.61
CA SER A 4 -19.02 20.07 -3.37
C SER A 4 -17.80 19.54 -4.12
N ASP A 5 -17.07 20.44 -4.79
CA ASP A 5 -15.91 20.05 -5.58
C ASP A 5 -14.84 19.40 -4.68
N PRO A 6 -14.43 18.14 -4.96
CA PRO A 6 -13.58 17.34 -4.08
C PRO A 6 -12.10 17.79 -4.07
N VAL A 7 -11.72 18.74 -4.93
CA VAL A 7 -10.42 19.41 -4.96
C VAL A 7 -10.51 20.78 -4.28
N ALA A 8 -11.56 21.57 -4.57
CA ALA A 8 -11.78 22.87 -3.96
C ALA A 8 -11.93 22.78 -2.43
N ALA A 9 -12.61 21.75 -1.93
CA ALA A 9 -12.71 21.44 -0.49
C ALA A 9 -11.35 21.14 0.19
N LYS A 10 -10.24 21.09 -0.56
CA LYS A 10 -8.86 20.90 -0.08
C LYS A 10 -7.87 21.92 -0.66
N SER A 11 -8.37 22.96 -1.32
CA SER A 11 -7.58 24.01 -1.97
C SER A 11 -6.54 24.65 -1.05
N GLY A 12 -6.87 24.92 0.21
CA GLY A 12 -5.94 25.49 1.21
C GLY A 12 -4.69 24.63 1.48
N PHE A 13 -4.82 23.30 1.55
CA PHE A 13 -3.65 22.41 1.68
C PHE A 13 -2.81 22.42 0.41
N LEU A 14 -3.45 22.50 -0.76
CA LEU A 14 -2.76 22.57 -2.04
C LEU A 14 -2.04 23.92 -2.21
N LYS A 15 -2.62 25.03 -1.72
CA LYS A 15 -1.97 26.36 -1.64
C LYS A 15 -0.68 26.27 -0.83
N MET A 16 -0.74 25.70 0.37
CA MET A 16 0.42 25.47 1.24
C MET A 16 1.46 24.51 0.64
N TYR A 17 1.03 23.53 -0.16
CA TYR A 17 1.97 22.67 -0.90
C TYR A 17 2.70 23.45 -2.01
N MET A 18 1.98 24.25 -2.80
CA MET A 18 2.57 24.96 -3.95
C MET A 18 3.30 26.26 -3.61
N SER A 19 3.09 26.87 -2.44
CA SER A 19 3.92 27.99 -1.99
C SER A 19 5.40 27.61 -1.78
N SER A 20 5.69 26.31 -1.61
CA SER A 20 7.07 25.78 -1.62
C SER A 20 7.65 25.52 -3.01
N HIS A 21 6.92 25.87 -4.09
CA HIS A 21 7.31 25.67 -5.49
C HIS A 21 7.03 26.95 -6.34
N PRO A 22 7.49 28.15 -5.93
CA PRO A 22 7.10 29.42 -6.56
C PRO A 22 7.44 29.48 -8.05
N ASP A 23 8.62 28.99 -8.47
CA ASP A 23 9.04 28.98 -9.88
C ASP A 23 8.10 28.16 -10.78
N THR A 24 7.50 27.11 -10.21
CA THR A 24 6.50 26.28 -10.89
C THR A 24 5.18 27.04 -11.07
N LEU A 25 4.81 27.89 -10.11
CA LEU A 25 3.63 28.77 -10.24
C LEU A 25 3.87 29.91 -11.24
N VAL A 26 5.07 30.50 -11.26
CA VAL A 26 5.46 31.48 -12.29
C VAL A 26 5.42 30.85 -13.68
N ALA A 27 5.96 29.64 -13.84
CA ALA A 27 5.89 28.90 -15.10
C ALA A 27 4.44 28.61 -15.54
N TYR A 28 3.54 28.26 -14.61
CA TYR A 28 2.12 28.10 -14.93
C TYR A 28 1.45 29.40 -15.38
N ALA A 29 1.72 30.51 -14.69
CA ALA A 29 1.15 31.82 -15.02
C ALA A 29 1.60 32.28 -16.40
N LYS A 30 2.90 32.16 -16.73
CA LYS A 30 3.41 32.49 -18.06
C LYS A 30 2.84 31.57 -19.16
N TRP A 31 2.93 30.25 -18.98
CA TRP A 31 2.60 29.30 -20.06
C TRP A 31 1.10 29.00 -20.23
N PHE A 32 0.38 28.73 -19.14
CA PHE A 32 -1.06 28.39 -19.21
C PHE A 32 -1.96 29.59 -18.90
N GLY A 33 -1.48 30.55 -18.11
CA GLY A 33 -2.15 31.82 -17.85
C GLY A 33 -1.89 32.90 -18.91
N LYS A 34 -0.94 32.67 -19.84
CA LYS A 34 -0.50 33.62 -20.88
C LYS A 34 -0.06 34.99 -20.36
N VAL A 35 0.63 35.02 -19.22
CA VAL A 35 1.23 36.25 -18.72
C VAL A 35 2.60 36.46 -19.36
N GLU A 36 2.67 37.39 -20.30
CA GLU A 36 3.91 37.70 -21.04
C GLU A 36 4.83 38.63 -20.20
N GLU A 37 4.23 39.47 -19.36
CA GLU A 37 4.88 40.39 -18.42
C GLU A 37 5.91 39.75 -17.47
N ALA A 38 6.81 40.58 -16.95
CA ALA A 38 7.86 40.19 -16.02
C ALA A 38 7.34 39.94 -14.58
N ILE A 39 6.73 38.78 -14.36
CA ILE A 39 6.38 38.25 -13.03
C ILE A 39 7.66 38.10 -12.18
N THR A 40 7.64 38.64 -10.96
CA THR A 40 8.69 38.48 -9.92
C THR A 40 8.37 37.39 -8.90
N GLY A 41 7.09 37.02 -8.74
CA GLY A 41 6.65 35.89 -7.93
C GLY A 41 5.18 35.54 -8.17
N ALA A 42 4.79 34.29 -7.91
CA ALA A 42 3.40 33.85 -8.04
C ALA A 42 2.97 32.93 -6.89
N GLU A 43 1.79 33.19 -6.35
CA GLU A 43 1.13 32.37 -5.33
C GLU A 43 -0.13 31.71 -5.90
N MET A 44 -0.50 30.52 -5.43
CA MET A 44 -1.80 29.93 -5.74
C MET A 44 -2.84 30.42 -4.73
N SER A 45 -3.92 31.05 -5.18
CA SER A 45 -5.02 31.51 -4.33
C SER A 45 -6.12 30.47 -4.17
N ALA A 46 -6.46 29.72 -5.24
CA ALA A 46 -7.46 28.65 -5.21
C ALA A 46 -7.17 27.55 -6.25
N ILE A 47 -7.81 26.38 -6.11
CA ILE A 47 -7.80 25.30 -7.11
C ILE A 47 -9.07 24.46 -7.00
N ASP A 48 -9.72 24.19 -8.13
CA ASP A 48 -10.91 23.34 -8.29
C ASP A 48 -10.61 22.18 -9.27
N CYS A 49 -11.59 21.34 -9.62
CA CYS A 49 -11.35 20.23 -10.54
C CYS A 49 -10.99 20.65 -11.99
N ASN A 50 -11.26 21.90 -12.39
CA ASN A 50 -11.15 22.39 -13.76
C ASN A 50 -10.08 23.49 -13.93
N SER A 51 -9.64 24.12 -12.84
CA SER A 51 -8.80 25.32 -12.89
C SER A 51 -8.05 25.59 -11.58
N MET A 52 -7.04 26.44 -11.67
CA MET A 52 -6.18 26.90 -10.59
C MET A 52 -6.04 28.42 -10.70
N THR A 53 -6.38 29.15 -9.65
CA THR A 53 -6.26 30.60 -9.59
C THR A 53 -4.93 30.96 -8.95
N LEU A 54 -4.14 31.78 -9.63
CA LEU A 54 -2.85 32.30 -9.19
C LEU A 54 -2.95 33.82 -8.97
N THR A 55 -2.14 34.34 -8.07
CA THR A 55 -1.91 35.78 -7.88
C THR A 55 -0.44 36.03 -8.19
N CYS A 56 -0.18 36.79 -9.24
CA CYS A 56 1.16 37.05 -9.77
C CYS A 56 1.57 38.49 -9.43
N THR A 57 2.73 38.66 -8.81
CA THR A 57 3.34 39.97 -8.58
C THR A 57 4.24 40.32 -9.75
N MET A 58 4.06 41.51 -10.33
CA MET A 58 4.84 42.00 -11.46
C MET A 58 6.10 42.75 -11.00
N LYS A 59 7.00 43.07 -11.94
CA LYS A 59 8.24 43.83 -11.69
C LYS A 59 8.01 45.22 -11.07
N GLY A 60 6.82 45.81 -11.24
CA GLY A 60 6.40 47.06 -10.58
C GLY A 60 5.75 46.90 -9.21
N GLY A 61 5.59 45.68 -8.68
CA GLY A 61 4.93 45.41 -7.39
C GLY A 61 3.41 45.22 -7.44
N GLU A 62 2.78 45.55 -8.56
CA GLU A 62 1.36 45.27 -8.85
C GLU A 62 1.03 43.76 -8.77
N LYS A 63 -0.19 43.39 -8.36
CA LYS A 63 -0.64 42.01 -8.21
C LYS A 63 -1.84 41.69 -9.11
N ARG A 64 -1.62 40.92 -10.18
CA ARG A 64 -2.69 40.45 -11.09
C ARG A 64 -3.18 39.04 -10.73
N VAL A 65 -4.48 38.81 -10.83
CA VAL A 65 -5.09 37.48 -10.62
C VAL A 65 -5.27 36.76 -11.96
N VAL A 66 -4.82 35.51 -12.03
CA VAL A 66 -4.67 34.74 -13.28
C VAL A 66 -5.27 33.35 -13.11
N ARG A 67 -6.22 32.94 -13.95
CA ARG A 67 -6.89 31.63 -13.84
C ARG A 67 -6.32 30.63 -14.86
N VAL A 68 -5.45 29.74 -14.39
CA VAL A 68 -4.86 28.65 -15.16
C VAL A 68 -5.86 27.50 -15.33
N PRO A 69 -6.23 27.08 -16.56
CA PRO A 69 -7.09 25.92 -16.78
C PRO A 69 -6.34 24.60 -16.53
N ILE A 70 -7.06 23.57 -16.08
CA ILE A 70 -6.55 22.22 -15.85
C ILE A 70 -7.21 21.24 -16.81
N GLU A 71 -6.52 20.92 -17.91
CA GLU A 71 -7.02 20.01 -18.94
C GLU A 71 -6.28 18.67 -19.00
N PRO A 72 -7.00 17.53 -19.16
CA PRO A 72 -8.42 17.37 -18.84
C PRO A 72 -8.69 17.54 -17.33
N PRO A 73 -9.93 17.90 -16.94
CA PRO A 73 -10.31 18.08 -15.54
C PRO A 73 -9.98 16.89 -14.64
N LEU A 74 -9.65 17.21 -13.39
CA LEU A 74 -9.37 16.30 -12.30
C LEU A 74 -10.63 15.50 -11.93
N LYS A 75 -10.49 14.21 -11.65
CA LYS A 75 -11.62 13.37 -11.20
C LYS A 75 -11.71 13.27 -9.67
N GLY A 76 -10.84 14.00 -8.98
CA GLY A 76 -10.71 14.04 -7.54
C GLY A 76 -9.27 14.28 -7.09
N TYR A 77 -9.09 14.39 -5.79
CA TYR A 77 -7.84 14.83 -5.17
C TYR A 77 -6.60 13.97 -5.51
N ASP A 78 -6.76 12.66 -5.71
CA ASP A 78 -5.63 11.76 -6.05
C ASP A 78 -5.01 12.07 -7.43
N ASP A 79 -5.73 12.73 -8.35
CA ASP A 79 -5.23 13.13 -9.67
C ASP A 79 -4.41 14.45 -9.62
N VAL A 80 -4.52 15.25 -8.55
CA VAL A 80 -3.95 16.61 -8.46
C VAL A 80 -2.43 16.60 -8.65
N LYS A 81 -1.71 15.81 -7.85
CA LYS A 81 -0.24 15.77 -7.90
C LYS A 81 0.32 15.31 -9.26
N PRO A 82 -0.14 14.21 -9.89
CA PRO A 82 0.36 13.84 -11.21
C PRO A 82 -0.05 14.83 -12.32
N ARG A 83 -1.23 15.47 -12.25
CA ARG A 83 -1.64 16.52 -13.21
C ARG A 83 -0.74 17.75 -13.12
N LEU A 84 -0.48 18.26 -11.91
CA LEU A 84 0.34 19.46 -11.74
C LEU A 84 1.83 19.19 -12.08
N LEU A 85 2.37 18.00 -11.77
CA LEU A 85 3.70 17.60 -12.26
C LEU A 85 3.77 17.46 -13.79
N GLU A 86 2.71 16.96 -14.43
CA GLU A 86 2.62 16.93 -15.90
C GLU A 86 2.57 18.36 -16.48
N MET A 87 1.78 19.26 -15.88
CA MET A 87 1.72 20.67 -16.25
C MET A 87 3.07 21.38 -16.04
N LYS A 88 3.81 21.09 -14.96
CA LYS A 88 5.12 21.74 -14.67
C LYS A 88 6.07 21.52 -15.83
N ALA A 89 6.23 20.25 -16.23
CA ALA A 89 7.11 19.90 -17.34
C ALA A 89 6.62 20.46 -18.69
N PHE A 90 5.32 20.55 -18.95
CA PHE A 90 4.81 21.21 -20.15
C PHE A 90 5.09 22.72 -20.16
N ALA A 91 4.93 23.42 -19.03
CA ALA A 91 5.22 24.84 -18.92
C ALA A 91 6.71 25.14 -19.08
N GLN A 92 7.58 24.40 -18.38
CA GLN A 92 9.03 24.59 -18.49
C GLN A 92 9.59 24.19 -19.88
N GLU A 93 9.01 23.19 -20.55
CA GLU A 93 9.41 22.83 -21.93
C GLU A 93 8.93 23.90 -22.93
N GLY A 94 7.75 24.48 -22.72
CA GLY A 94 7.21 25.57 -23.54
C GLY A 94 7.96 26.89 -23.38
N LEU A 95 8.36 27.23 -22.16
CA LEU A 95 9.16 28.41 -21.83
C LEU A 95 10.68 28.21 -22.07
N GLY A 96 11.08 27.12 -22.72
CA GLY A 96 12.48 26.82 -23.05
C GLY A 96 13.39 26.47 -21.87
N MET A 97 12.89 26.51 -20.63
CA MET A 97 13.63 26.25 -19.40
C MET A 97 14.20 24.82 -19.35
N ILE A 98 13.50 23.84 -19.93
CA ILE A 98 14.00 22.47 -20.12
C ILE A 98 14.03 22.06 -21.59
N LYS A 99 15.09 21.37 -22.01
CA LYS A 99 15.24 20.91 -23.41
C LYS A 99 14.32 19.73 -23.69
N ALA A 100 13.51 19.85 -24.75
CA ALA A 100 12.53 18.84 -25.14
C ALA A 100 13.12 17.41 -25.21
N PRO A 101 12.48 16.41 -24.55
CA PRO A 101 13.11 15.11 -24.28
C PRO A 101 13.21 14.24 -25.54
N LYS A 102 14.44 13.96 -25.98
CA LYS A 102 14.68 13.11 -27.16
C LYS A 102 14.32 11.64 -26.89
N ILE A 103 13.33 11.11 -27.62
CA ILE A 103 13.05 9.66 -27.59
C ILE A 103 14.07 8.95 -28.50
N ALA A 104 15.15 8.45 -27.91
CA ALA A 104 16.23 7.75 -28.62
C ALA A 104 15.99 6.24 -28.79
N THR A 105 14.91 5.68 -28.23
CA THR A 105 14.67 4.23 -28.13
C THR A 105 13.22 3.89 -28.43
N PHE A 106 12.98 2.92 -29.32
CA PHE A 106 11.65 2.38 -29.61
C PHE A 106 11.39 1.13 -28.78
N ASN A 107 10.36 1.16 -27.93
CA ASN A 107 9.90 0.01 -27.16
C ASN A 107 8.49 -0.39 -27.59
N LEU A 108 8.35 -1.52 -28.30
CA LEU A 108 7.03 -2.07 -28.61
C LEU A 108 6.42 -2.69 -27.32
N PRO A 109 5.33 -2.15 -26.75
CA PRO A 109 4.82 -2.60 -25.47
C PRO A 109 4.24 -4.01 -25.58
N ARG A 110 4.34 -4.81 -24.51
CA ARG A 110 3.82 -6.19 -24.50
C ARG A 110 2.31 -6.31 -24.80
N GLN A 111 1.56 -5.24 -24.63
CA GLN A 111 0.13 -5.15 -24.98
C GLN A 111 -0.13 -4.93 -26.48
N ALA A 112 0.86 -4.50 -27.27
CA ALA A 112 0.72 -4.34 -28.72
C ALA A 112 0.58 -5.69 -29.44
N TYR A 113 1.29 -6.75 -29.02
CA TYR A 113 1.21 -8.08 -29.64
C TYR A 113 -0.21 -8.68 -29.66
N PRO A 114 -0.95 -8.79 -28.53
CA PRO A 114 -2.33 -9.28 -28.56
C PRO A 114 -3.28 -8.31 -29.28
N SER A 115 -3.02 -6.99 -29.24
CA SER A 115 -3.82 -5.99 -29.96
C SER A 115 -3.68 -6.14 -31.48
N ALA A 116 -2.44 -6.23 -31.97
CA ALA A 116 -2.14 -6.50 -33.38
C ALA A 116 -2.73 -7.83 -33.85
N ALA A 117 -2.64 -8.89 -33.05
CA ALA A 117 -3.24 -10.18 -33.37
C ALA A 117 -4.78 -10.09 -33.46
N PHE A 118 -5.42 -9.39 -32.52
CA PHE A 118 -6.87 -9.18 -32.52
C PHE A 118 -7.33 -8.33 -33.72
N CYS A 119 -6.69 -7.19 -33.99
CA CYS A 119 -7.05 -6.33 -35.13
C CYS A 119 -6.77 -7.02 -36.47
N SER A 120 -5.68 -7.78 -36.60
CA SER A 120 -5.40 -8.61 -37.79
C SER A 120 -6.46 -9.69 -37.99
N PHE A 121 -6.90 -10.36 -36.91
CA PHE A 121 -7.96 -11.36 -36.96
C PHE A 121 -9.32 -10.74 -37.34
N ALA A 122 -9.68 -9.60 -36.74
CA ALA A 122 -10.92 -8.89 -37.08
C ALA A 122 -10.95 -8.42 -38.54
N TYR A 123 -9.83 -7.90 -39.06
CA TYR A 123 -9.72 -7.52 -40.46
C TYR A 123 -9.74 -8.74 -41.40
N TYR A 124 -9.09 -9.85 -41.03
CA TYR A 124 -9.20 -11.13 -41.75
C TYR A 124 -10.64 -11.63 -41.83
N VAL A 125 -11.38 -11.70 -40.71
CA VAL A 125 -12.78 -12.17 -40.70
C VAL A 125 -13.68 -11.24 -41.51
N PHE A 126 -13.44 -9.91 -41.48
CA PHE A 126 -14.14 -8.97 -42.35
C PHE A 126 -13.84 -9.21 -43.85
N VAL A 127 -12.58 -9.24 -44.27
CA VAL A 127 -12.18 -9.37 -45.69
C VAL A 127 -12.58 -10.71 -46.30
N PHE A 128 -12.49 -11.80 -45.54
CA PHE A 128 -12.70 -13.17 -46.04
C PHE A 128 -14.08 -13.77 -45.69
N GLY A 129 -14.74 -13.25 -44.65
CA GLY A 129 -16.03 -13.72 -44.18
C GLY A 129 -17.22 -12.80 -44.52
N VAL A 130 -16.98 -11.51 -44.79
CA VAL A 130 -18.06 -10.52 -45.02
C VAL A 130 -17.91 -9.76 -46.34
N SER A 131 -16.70 -9.35 -46.70
CA SER A 131 -16.44 -8.57 -47.92
C SER A 131 -16.36 -9.47 -49.17
N SER A 132 -16.65 -8.90 -50.34
CA SER A 132 -16.56 -9.61 -51.62
C SER A 132 -15.11 -9.93 -52.04
N TRP A 133 -14.11 -9.23 -51.50
CA TRP A 133 -12.71 -9.31 -51.95
C TRP A 133 -12.05 -10.66 -51.62
N GLY A 134 -12.29 -11.21 -50.43
CA GLY A 134 -11.74 -12.52 -50.04
C GLY A 134 -12.53 -13.72 -50.56
N SER A 135 -13.68 -13.49 -51.22
CA SER A 135 -14.76 -14.48 -51.38
C SER A 135 -14.38 -15.77 -52.11
N ALA A 136 -13.38 -15.73 -53.01
CA ALA A 136 -12.92 -16.85 -53.83
C ALA A 136 -11.68 -17.59 -53.28
N SER A 137 -11.11 -17.16 -52.15
CA SER A 137 -9.92 -17.79 -51.56
C SER A 137 -10.27 -19.02 -50.71
N PRO A 138 -9.43 -20.09 -50.68
CA PRO A 138 -9.55 -21.16 -49.69
C PRO A 138 -9.55 -20.65 -48.24
N LEU A 139 -8.84 -19.53 -47.97
CA LEU A 139 -8.81 -18.87 -46.67
C LEU A 139 -10.16 -18.26 -46.25
N ALA A 140 -11.17 -18.26 -47.12
CA ALA A 140 -12.51 -17.78 -46.80
C ALA A 140 -13.36 -18.76 -45.98
N SER A 141 -13.06 -20.06 -45.98
CA SER A 141 -13.88 -21.05 -45.28
C SER A 141 -13.94 -20.83 -43.75
N PRO A 142 -12.81 -20.62 -43.03
CA PRO A 142 -12.86 -20.37 -41.58
C PRO A 142 -13.54 -19.03 -41.24
N ALA A 143 -13.27 -17.97 -42.00
CA ALA A 143 -13.88 -16.67 -41.81
C ALA A 143 -15.41 -16.70 -42.00
N LYS A 144 -15.91 -17.38 -43.05
CA LYS A 144 -17.34 -17.56 -43.29
C LYS A 144 -18.02 -18.41 -42.20
N PHE A 145 -17.33 -19.42 -41.66
CA PHE A 145 -17.80 -20.21 -40.52
C PHE A 145 -17.92 -19.36 -39.23
N ILE A 146 -16.95 -18.49 -38.96
CA ILE A 146 -17.04 -17.55 -37.81
C ILE A 146 -18.24 -16.60 -38.00
N VAL A 147 -18.36 -15.99 -39.17
CA VAL A 147 -19.45 -15.06 -39.50
C VAL A 147 -20.84 -15.71 -39.44
N SER A 148 -20.98 -17.01 -39.76
CA SER A 148 -22.27 -17.70 -39.66
C SER A 148 -22.78 -17.85 -38.22
N TYR A 149 -21.88 -17.85 -37.23
CA TYR A 149 -22.22 -17.92 -35.81
C TYR A 149 -22.34 -16.54 -35.13
N THR A 150 -21.55 -15.55 -35.56
CA THR A 150 -21.53 -14.20 -34.95
C THR A 150 -22.40 -13.16 -35.66
N GLY A 151 -22.85 -13.46 -36.89
CA GLY A 151 -23.40 -12.47 -37.81
C GLY A 151 -22.32 -11.57 -38.45
N THR A 152 -22.71 -10.84 -39.49
CA THR A 152 -21.84 -9.93 -40.27
C THR A 152 -21.60 -8.59 -39.59
N GLY A 153 -22.63 -8.01 -38.96
CA GLY A 153 -22.64 -6.64 -38.44
C GLY A 153 -21.58 -6.34 -37.37
N LEU A 154 -21.17 -7.35 -36.60
CA LEU A 154 -20.08 -7.23 -35.62
C LEU A 154 -18.74 -6.95 -36.30
N TRP A 155 -18.44 -7.69 -37.37
CA TRP A 155 -17.15 -7.59 -38.08
C TRP A 155 -17.11 -6.41 -39.06
N THR A 156 -18.24 -5.99 -39.64
CA THR A 156 -18.29 -4.73 -40.39
C THR A 156 -18.01 -3.54 -39.47
N PHE A 157 -18.67 -3.45 -38.32
CA PHE A 157 -18.43 -2.38 -37.35
C PHE A 157 -16.99 -2.41 -36.83
N GLY A 158 -16.48 -3.57 -36.44
CA GLY A 158 -15.10 -3.72 -35.95
C GLY A 158 -14.05 -3.29 -36.97
N ALA A 159 -14.19 -3.69 -38.24
CA ALA A 159 -13.26 -3.31 -39.30
C ALA A 159 -13.32 -1.82 -39.66
N TRP A 160 -14.52 -1.21 -39.69
CA TRP A 160 -14.67 0.24 -39.86
C TRP A 160 -14.10 1.03 -38.68
N PHE A 161 -14.32 0.57 -37.45
CA PHE A 161 -13.77 1.20 -36.25
C PHE A 161 -12.23 1.19 -36.27
N ILE A 162 -11.61 0.05 -36.56
CA ILE A 162 -10.15 -0.07 -36.72
C ILE A 162 -9.66 0.82 -37.88
N GLY A 163 -10.34 0.75 -39.03
CA GLY A 163 -9.98 1.50 -40.24
C GLY A 163 -10.08 3.02 -40.13
N ILE A 164 -10.85 3.55 -39.16
CA ILE A 164 -10.92 4.98 -38.85
C ILE A 164 -9.96 5.35 -37.71
N THR A 165 -9.93 4.56 -36.62
CA THR A 165 -9.15 4.91 -35.43
C THR A 165 -7.64 4.73 -35.61
N HIS A 166 -7.19 3.61 -36.17
CA HIS A 166 -5.75 3.33 -36.30
C HIS A 166 -5.01 4.37 -37.18
N PRO A 167 -5.56 4.88 -38.31
CA PRO A 167 -4.93 5.97 -39.04
C PRO A 167 -4.87 7.29 -38.26
N LEU A 168 -5.90 7.64 -37.48
CA LEU A 168 -5.90 8.83 -36.64
C LEU A 168 -4.86 8.72 -35.51
N GLU A 169 -4.78 7.57 -34.84
CA GLU A 169 -3.77 7.27 -33.83
C GLU A 169 -2.35 7.28 -34.44
N ALA A 170 -2.17 6.76 -35.65
CA ALA A 170 -0.89 6.76 -36.36
C ALA A 170 -0.45 8.15 -36.81
N LEU A 171 -1.37 8.99 -37.32
CA LEU A 171 -1.10 10.40 -37.63
C LEU A 171 -0.69 11.18 -36.38
N TYR A 172 -1.35 10.94 -35.24
CA TYR A 172 -0.97 11.54 -33.96
C TYR A 172 0.39 11.03 -33.46
N ALA A 173 0.69 9.74 -33.61
CA ALA A 173 2.01 9.18 -33.32
C ALA A 173 3.12 9.77 -34.21
N ALA A 174 2.83 10.05 -35.49
CA ALA A 174 3.75 10.73 -36.40
C ALA A 174 4.00 12.19 -35.99
N TYR A 175 2.95 12.91 -35.59
CA TYR A 175 3.05 14.27 -35.02
C TYR A 175 3.94 14.29 -33.76
N LEU A 176 3.67 13.44 -32.76
CA LEU A 176 4.50 13.31 -31.56
C LEU A 176 5.95 12.91 -31.90
N SER A 177 6.13 12.06 -32.92
CA SER A 177 7.47 11.61 -33.35
C SER A 177 8.31 12.74 -33.97
N ARG A 178 7.65 13.72 -34.60
CA ARG A 178 8.27 14.96 -35.09
C ARG A 178 8.54 15.93 -33.94
N GLN A 179 7.59 16.09 -33.02
CA GLN A 179 7.72 16.96 -31.83
C GLN A 179 8.92 16.57 -30.96
N TYR A 180 9.01 15.30 -30.53
CA TYR A 180 10.06 14.82 -29.63
C TYR A 180 11.36 14.38 -30.34
N SER A 181 11.63 14.92 -31.54
CA SER A 181 12.89 14.78 -32.28
C SER A 181 13.42 13.35 -32.38
N THR A 182 12.53 12.39 -32.65
CA THR A 182 12.81 10.95 -32.51
C THR A 182 13.72 10.37 -33.61
N GLY A 183 13.95 11.12 -34.68
CA GLY A 183 14.62 10.66 -35.89
C GLY A 183 13.69 9.86 -36.81
N PHE A 184 13.91 9.95 -38.12
CA PHE A 184 12.98 9.43 -39.14
C PHE A 184 12.63 7.94 -38.96
N ILE A 185 13.63 7.10 -38.71
CA ILE A 185 13.45 5.65 -38.55
C ILE A 185 12.58 5.33 -37.33
N LEU A 186 12.82 6.01 -36.20
CA LEU A 186 12.10 5.76 -34.95
C LEU A 186 10.65 6.25 -35.04
N GLY A 187 10.43 7.41 -35.65
CA GLY A 187 9.09 7.93 -35.93
C GLY A 187 8.29 7.03 -36.88
N ALA A 188 8.94 6.48 -37.91
CA ALA A 188 8.33 5.48 -38.78
C ALA A 188 7.93 4.20 -38.03
N LEU A 189 8.78 3.72 -37.11
CA LEU A 189 8.48 2.55 -36.25
C LEU A 189 7.29 2.80 -35.32
N TYR A 190 7.23 3.95 -34.63
CA TYR A 190 6.09 4.31 -33.78
C TYR A 190 4.79 4.48 -34.60
N THR A 191 4.87 5.13 -35.76
CA THR A 191 3.73 5.35 -36.67
C THR A 191 3.17 4.03 -37.20
N LEU A 192 4.02 3.18 -37.79
CA LEU A 192 3.60 1.90 -38.38
C LEU A 192 3.12 0.91 -37.31
N SER A 193 3.77 0.87 -36.15
CA SER A 193 3.33 0.02 -35.04
C SER A 193 1.99 0.47 -34.45
N THR A 194 1.72 1.78 -34.42
CA THR A 194 0.41 2.32 -34.02
C THR A 194 -0.65 2.00 -35.08
N LEU A 195 -0.34 2.08 -36.37
CA LEU A 195 -1.27 1.70 -37.44
C LEU A 195 -1.68 0.20 -37.36
N ILE A 196 -0.80 -0.67 -36.88
CA ILE A 196 -1.06 -2.12 -36.76
C ILE A 196 -1.73 -2.49 -35.44
N ALA A 197 -1.24 -1.97 -34.31
CA ALA A 197 -1.64 -2.39 -32.97
C ALA A 197 -2.56 -1.39 -32.23
N GLY A 198 -2.69 -0.17 -32.74
CA GLY A 198 -3.54 0.89 -32.18
C GLY A 198 -3.10 1.40 -30.80
N PHE A 199 -4.11 1.74 -30.00
CA PHE A 199 -4.03 2.36 -28.67
C PHE A 199 -2.83 2.02 -27.77
N PRO A 200 -2.41 0.75 -27.59
CA PRO A 200 -1.30 0.42 -26.70
C PRO A 200 0.02 1.09 -27.06
N VAL A 201 0.30 1.33 -28.36
CA VAL A 201 1.62 1.80 -28.83
C VAL A 201 1.82 3.29 -28.53
N TRP A 202 0.94 4.16 -29.02
CA TRP A 202 1.04 5.61 -28.76
C TRP A 202 0.82 5.95 -27.28
N LYS A 203 0.07 5.12 -26.54
CA LYS A 203 -0.02 5.21 -25.07
C LYS A 203 1.30 4.87 -24.36
N SER A 204 2.09 3.92 -24.88
CA SER A 204 3.45 3.68 -24.37
C SER A 204 4.36 4.86 -24.70
N MET A 205 4.34 5.35 -25.94
CA MET A 205 5.12 6.51 -26.37
C MET A 205 4.89 7.74 -25.48
N ARG A 206 3.63 8.09 -25.16
CA ARG A 206 3.35 9.21 -24.22
C ARG A 206 3.84 8.96 -22.79
N LYS A 207 3.86 7.71 -22.32
CA LYS A 207 4.48 7.37 -21.02
C LYS A 207 5.99 7.48 -21.05
N ASP A 208 6.63 7.07 -22.14
CA ASP A 208 8.09 7.13 -22.30
C ASP A 208 8.57 8.59 -22.38
N VAL A 209 7.78 9.49 -22.99
CA VAL A 209 7.97 10.96 -22.91
C VAL A 209 7.79 11.47 -21.47
N GLN A 210 6.69 11.11 -20.81
CA GLN A 210 6.39 11.58 -19.44
C GLN A 210 7.45 11.13 -18.43
N ALA A 211 7.96 9.90 -18.56
CA ALA A 211 9.05 9.40 -17.71
C ALA A 211 10.33 10.22 -17.88
N LYS A 212 10.73 10.52 -19.12
CA LYS A 212 11.94 11.30 -19.41
C LYS A 212 11.87 12.75 -18.92
N ARG A 213 10.69 13.38 -18.95
CA ARG A 213 10.47 14.72 -18.37
C ARG A 213 10.72 14.75 -16.85
N ILE A 214 10.30 13.68 -16.16
CA ILE A 214 10.52 13.52 -14.71
C ILE A 214 12.00 13.18 -14.42
N GLU A 215 12.64 12.41 -15.29
CA GLU A 215 14.06 12.05 -15.18
C GLU A 215 14.98 13.28 -15.29
N SER A 216 14.73 14.19 -16.25
CA SER A 216 15.50 15.44 -16.37
C SER A 216 15.30 16.40 -15.19
N ASP A 217 14.05 16.60 -14.75
CA ASP A 217 13.72 17.44 -13.58
C ASP A 217 14.41 16.90 -12.29
N TYR A 218 14.58 15.59 -12.20
CA TYR A 218 15.22 14.93 -11.05
C TYR A 218 16.75 14.95 -11.08
N GLU A 219 17.39 14.92 -12.25
CA GLU A 219 18.85 15.11 -12.37
C GLU A 219 19.27 16.55 -12.07
N GLU A 220 18.45 17.53 -12.46
CA GLU A 220 18.71 18.96 -12.21
C GLU A 220 18.46 19.33 -10.74
N THR A 221 17.31 18.94 -10.17
CA THR A 221 17.00 19.16 -8.73
C THR A 221 18.03 18.47 -7.81
N ARG A 222 18.64 17.36 -8.25
CA ARG A 222 19.68 16.66 -7.49
C ARG A 222 20.99 17.45 -7.41
N ARG A 223 21.26 18.36 -8.35
CA ARG A 223 22.52 19.13 -8.42
C ARG A 223 22.52 20.38 -7.51
N SER A 224 21.37 20.87 -7.07
CA SER A 224 21.24 21.99 -6.13
C SER A 224 21.04 21.58 -4.67
N ALA A 225 20.98 20.28 -4.37
CA ALA A 225 20.55 19.74 -3.07
C ALA A 225 21.69 19.27 -2.13
N ASP A 226 22.96 19.57 -2.45
CA ASP A 226 24.13 19.19 -1.65
C ASP A 226 24.66 20.33 -0.74
N GLU A 227 23.99 21.49 -0.66
CA GLU A 227 24.38 22.61 0.21
C GLU A 227 23.33 22.99 1.28
N ASP A 228 23.86 23.18 2.50
CA ASP A 228 23.28 23.73 3.75
C ASP A 228 22.20 22.96 4.55
N TYR A 229 22.09 23.31 5.85
CA TYR A 229 21.45 22.53 6.92
C TYR A 229 20.96 23.45 8.09
N THR A 230 19.90 23.05 8.82
CA THR A 230 19.47 23.47 10.20
C THR A 230 18.33 24.53 10.49
N LEU A 231 17.18 24.04 11.04
CA LEU A 231 16.41 24.48 12.27
C LEU A 231 15.50 25.77 12.42
N SER A 232 14.56 25.80 13.43
CA SER A 232 13.32 26.67 13.47
C SER A 232 12.91 27.68 14.66
N PRO A 233 12.34 27.35 15.87
CA PRO A 233 10.90 27.68 16.28
C PRO A 233 10.43 28.08 17.76
N THR A 234 9.26 28.77 18.09
CA THR A 234 8.34 28.79 19.35
C THR A 234 7.31 30.03 19.47
N THR A 235 6.32 30.46 20.35
CA THR A 235 5.41 30.18 21.61
C THR A 235 4.05 31.01 21.54
N THR A 236 2.83 30.95 22.20
CA THR A 236 1.92 30.06 23.04
C THR A 236 0.42 30.54 23.41
N ALA A 237 -0.67 29.72 23.18
CA ALA A 237 -1.66 29.12 24.19
C ALA A 237 -3.28 29.33 24.31
N THR A 238 -4.21 28.90 25.30
CA THR A 238 -4.26 28.61 26.85
C THR A 238 -5.76 27.96 27.46
N THR A 239 -6.47 27.48 28.72
CA THR A 239 -6.68 27.50 30.41
C THR A 239 -7.52 28.63 31.32
N SER A 240 -7.87 28.50 32.63
CA SER A 240 -8.95 29.19 33.41
C SER A 240 -10.36 28.57 33.36
N PHE A 241 -11.04 28.49 34.52
CA PHE A 241 -12.12 27.56 34.99
C PHE A 241 -11.65 26.23 35.62
N THR A 242 -11.89 25.91 36.90
CA THR A 242 -11.36 26.61 38.11
C THR A 242 -10.25 25.75 38.76
N PRO A 243 -9.32 26.32 39.55
CA PRO A 243 -7.98 25.73 39.69
C PRO A 243 -7.52 25.26 41.09
N ASP A 244 -6.70 24.20 41.07
CA ASP A 244 -5.59 23.92 42.02
C ASP A 244 -4.61 25.12 42.08
N PRO A 245 -3.89 25.42 43.18
CA PRO A 245 -3.10 26.65 43.32
C PRO A 245 -1.98 26.82 42.27
N HIS A 246 -1.54 25.75 41.62
CA HIS A 246 -0.60 25.79 40.49
C HIS A 246 -1.28 25.51 39.15
N ALA A 247 -2.56 25.13 39.17
CA ALA A 247 -3.39 25.03 37.98
C ALA A 247 -3.67 26.44 37.43
N VAL A 248 -2.95 26.75 36.38
CA VAL A 248 -3.62 26.98 35.11
C VAL A 248 -4.90 26.04 35.00
N SER A 249 -6.11 26.50 34.60
CA SER A 249 -7.40 25.70 34.51
C SER A 249 -8.05 25.21 33.13
N ILE A 250 -8.91 25.96 32.39
CA ILE A 250 -9.62 25.63 31.09
C ILE A 250 -9.43 26.53 29.78
N ALA A 251 -9.47 27.88 29.70
CA ALA A 251 -9.02 28.80 28.55
C ALA A 251 -7.68 29.79 28.32
N GLU A 252 -6.40 30.08 28.88
CA GLU A 252 -5.16 29.60 29.80
C GLU A 252 -4.13 28.17 29.76
N ALA A 253 -4.05 26.79 29.25
CA ALA A 253 -4.78 25.41 28.71
C ALA A 253 -5.55 24.98 27.39
N GLN A 254 -6.90 24.95 27.29
CA GLN A 254 -7.64 24.18 26.25
C GLN A 254 -7.26 24.64 24.85
N SER A 255 -7.09 25.94 24.70
CA SER A 255 -6.44 26.58 23.57
C SER A 255 -4.89 26.54 23.68
N TYR A 256 -4.29 25.95 24.73
CA TYR A 256 -2.83 26.00 25.00
C TYR A 256 -2.05 25.39 23.88
N TYR A 257 -2.58 24.31 23.34
CA TYR A 257 -2.03 23.68 22.17
C TYR A 257 -3.03 23.78 21.02
N ALA A 258 -3.79 24.89 20.95
CA ALA A 258 -4.60 25.23 19.79
C ALA A 258 -3.74 25.25 18.54
N GLY A 259 -4.26 24.73 17.43
CA GLY A 259 -3.49 24.52 16.20
C GLY A 259 -2.65 23.23 16.18
N LEU A 260 -2.31 22.61 17.33
CA LEU A 260 -1.81 21.24 17.33
C LEU A 260 -2.98 20.27 17.07
N TYR A 261 -2.77 19.25 16.24
CA TYR A 261 -3.81 18.32 15.74
C TYR A 261 -4.70 17.64 16.80
N SER A 262 -4.31 17.61 18.06
CA SER A 262 -5.07 17.00 19.17
C SER A 262 -5.47 17.98 20.27
N GLU A 263 -5.20 19.28 20.12
CA GLU A 263 -5.41 20.37 21.12
C GLU A 263 -5.35 19.91 22.59
N PRO A 264 -4.24 19.27 23.05
CA PRO A 264 -4.20 18.63 24.38
C PRO A 264 -4.39 19.64 25.51
N THR A 265 -5.00 19.20 26.62
CA THR A 265 -5.21 20.06 27.79
C THR A 265 -3.90 20.23 28.57
N LEU A 266 -3.42 21.47 28.75
CA LEU A 266 -2.33 21.76 29.70
C LEU A 266 -2.82 21.54 31.14
N LEU A 267 -1.98 20.93 31.97
CA LEU A 267 -2.17 20.77 33.41
C LEU A 267 -1.32 21.76 34.23
N TYR A 268 -0.08 22.03 33.80
CA TYR A 268 0.86 22.92 34.48
C TYR A 268 1.93 23.45 33.50
N ARG A 269 2.49 24.64 33.76
CA ARG A 269 3.62 25.23 33.02
C ARG A 269 4.53 26.06 33.93
N THR A 270 5.82 26.16 33.60
CA THR A 270 6.76 27.08 34.26
C THR A 270 6.92 28.43 33.53
N GLY A 271 6.49 28.51 32.26
CA GLY A 271 6.72 29.67 31.40
C GLY A 271 6.19 30.97 31.98
N LYS A 272 7.05 32.00 32.01
CA LYS A 272 6.80 33.28 32.70
C LYS A 272 5.84 34.23 31.98
N GLU A 273 5.47 33.91 30.73
CA GLU A 273 4.56 34.72 29.93
C GLU A 273 3.15 34.71 30.53
N GLN A 274 2.64 35.90 30.86
CA GLN A 274 1.25 36.06 31.27
C GLN A 274 0.34 36.01 30.04
N TRP A 275 -0.57 35.05 30.02
CA TRP A 275 -1.59 34.98 28.98
C TRP A 275 -2.86 35.74 29.37
N SER A 276 -3.62 36.17 28.37
CA SER A 276 -4.95 36.75 28.51
C SER A 276 -5.92 36.23 27.42
N PRO A 277 -7.23 36.08 27.72
CA PRO A 277 -8.23 35.64 26.74
C PRO A 277 -8.31 36.61 25.55
N PRO A 278 -8.48 36.07 24.33
CA PRO A 278 -9.00 36.85 23.20
C PRO A 278 -10.28 37.58 23.61
N ARG A 279 -10.41 38.86 23.25
CA ARG A 279 -11.53 39.74 23.63
C ARG A 279 -11.90 40.64 22.46
N GLY A 280 -13.17 40.59 22.03
CA GLY A 280 -13.70 41.34 20.89
C GLY A 280 -14.65 40.48 20.05
N PRO A 281 -15.28 41.03 19.00
CA PRO A 281 -16.02 40.26 18.00
C PRO A 281 -15.09 39.33 17.18
N GLU A 282 -13.93 39.84 16.75
CA GLU A 282 -12.91 39.10 15.97
C GLU A 282 -11.91 38.29 16.82
N ALA A 283 -12.29 37.84 18.01
CA ALA A 283 -11.38 37.29 19.02
C ALA A 283 -10.82 35.87 18.70
N GLN A 284 -9.91 35.77 17.72
CA GLN A 284 -9.29 34.52 17.28
C GLN A 284 -8.37 33.88 18.35
N ARG A 285 -8.24 32.54 18.29
CA ARG A 285 -7.30 31.78 19.13
C ARG A 285 -5.87 31.93 18.60
N ARG A 286 -4.88 32.03 19.50
CA ARG A 286 -3.47 31.96 19.13
C ARG A 286 -3.11 30.54 18.70
N LEU A 287 -2.87 30.34 17.40
CA LEU A 287 -2.56 29.02 16.86
C LEU A 287 -1.09 28.69 17.05
N LYS A 288 -0.80 27.41 17.32
CA LYS A 288 0.55 26.86 17.44
C LYS A 288 0.84 25.74 16.46
N GLU A 289 2.10 25.68 16.04
CA GLU A 289 2.76 24.58 15.34
C GLU A 289 3.73 23.87 16.29
N LEU A 290 4.09 22.60 16.03
CA LEU A 290 5.07 21.83 16.81
C LEU A 290 6.40 21.75 16.05
N CYS A 291 7.53 21.90 16.75
CA CYS A 291 8.82 22.06 16.10
C CYS A 291 10.00 21.49 16.92
N GLU A 292 11.11 21.23 16.24
CA GLU A 292 12.29 20.49 16.72
C GLU A 292 13.24 21.22 17.68
N VAL A 293 14.09 20.43 18.37
CA VAL A 293 15.22 20.92 19.18
C VAL A 293 16.50 20.15 18.86
N PHE A 294 17.46 20.82 18.22
CA PHE A 294 18.83 20.32 18.00
C PHE A 294 19.88 21.31 18.54
N ASN A 295 19.78 22.60 18.16
CA ASN A 295 20.69 23.68 18.55
C ASN A 295 20.40 24.21 19.98
N HIS A 296 20.55 23.36 20.99
CA HIS A 296 20.35 23.69 22.40
C HIS A 296 21.23 22.80 23.31
N PRO A 297 21.82 23.30 24.43
CA PRO A 297 22.73 22.50 25.26
C PRO A 297 22.19 21.13 25.71
N ILE A 298 20.87 21.04 25.97
CA ILE A 298 20.17 19.81 26.37
C ILE A 298 20.43 18.61 25.44
N THR A 299 20.58 18.83 24.14
CA THR A 299 20.63 17.74 23.15
C THR A 299 21.90 16.90 23.25
N LYS A 300 22.95 17.45 23.88
CA LYS A 300 24.22 16.77 24.18
C LYS A 300 24.12 15.81 25.38
N VAL A 301 23.16 16.04 26.29
CA VAL A 301 23.07 15.35 27.60
C VAL A 301 21.78 14.53 27.79
N TRP A 302 20.70 14.87 27.07
CA TRP A 302 19.37 14.26 27.23
C TRP A 302 19.38 12.73 27.11
N ASN A 303 19.84 12.23 25.95
CA ASN A 303 19.81 10.81 25.62
C ASN A 303 20.76 9.94 26.46
N ASN A 304 21.76 10.56 27.11
CA ASN A 304 22.86 9.87 27.77
C ASN A 304 22.67 9.73 29.30
N ASP A 305 22.04 10.71 29.94
CA ASP A 305 21.88 10.75 31.41
C ASP A 305 20.64 11.56 31.82
N LEU A 306 20.56 12.83 31.40
CA LEU A 306 19.59 13.80 31.90
C LEU A 306 18.12 13.36 31.74
N GLY A 307 17.74 12.78 30.59
CA GLY A 307 16.37 12.32 30.36
C GLY A 307 15.92 11.22 31.33
N TRP A 308 16.84 10.30 31.69
CA TRP A 308 16.57 9.24 32.67
C TRP A 308 16.49 9.77 34.10
N ARG A 309 17.19 10.86 34.42
CA ARG A 309 17.03 11.55 35.71
C ARG A 309 15.71 12.31 35.81
N VAL A 310 15.22 12.89 34.71
CA VAL A 310 13.85 13.45 34.66
C VAL A 310 12.80 12.36 34.88
N VAL A 311 12.96 11.17 34.29
CA VAL A 311 12.10 10.00 34.59
C VAL A 311 12.15 9.63 36.08
N ALA A 312 13.34 9.57 36.69
CA ALA A 312 13.47 9.27 38.12
C ALA A 312 12.78 10.31 39.04
N ILE A 313 12.69 11.58 38.62
CA ILE A 313 11.89 12.60 39.33
C ILE A 313 10.39 12.31 39.16
N MET A 314 9.91 11.92 37.97
CA MET A 314 8.50 11.54 37.78
C MET A 314 8.12 10.35 38.68
N ASP A 315 8.98 9.32 38.75
CA ASP A 315 8.79 8.16 39.61
C ASP A 315 8.78 8.54 41.10
N ALA A 316 9.66 9.45 41.53
CA ALA A 316 9.74 9.93 42.92
C ALA A 316 8.50 10.74 43.35
N HIS A 317 7.91 11.52 42.44
CA HIS A 317 6.62 12.20 42.64
C HIS A 317 5.40 11.32 42.33
N ALA A 318 5.61 10.04 42.02
CA ALA A 318 4.59 9.05 41.62
C ALA A 318 3.70 9.47 40.42
N ILE A 319 4.23 10.33 39.54
CA ILE A 319 3.53 10.87 38.38
C ILE A 319 3.40 9.81 37.28
N ARG A 320 2.17 9.55 36.84
CA ARG A 320 1.86 8.60 35.76
C ARG A 320 2.04 9.24 34.38
N PHE A 321 3.29 9.59 34.08
CA PHE A 321 3.68 10.12 32.78
C PHE A 321 3.48 9.10 31.66
N THR A 322 3.29 9.60 30.44
CA THR A 322 3.00 8.84 29.23
C THR A 322 4.03 9.10 28.13
N THR A 323 4.53 10.34 28.03
CA THR A 323 5.66 10.76 27.19
C THR A 323 6.46 11.84 27.92
N ILE A 324 7.73 12.04 27.55
CA ILE A 324 8.54 13.18 27.98
C ILE A 324 9.31 13.65 26.75
N ASP A 325 8.87 14.74 26.15
CA ASP A 325 9.32 15.20 24.84
C ASP A 325 10.09 16.52 24.98
N VAL A 326 11.29 16.65 24.40
CA VAL A 326 12.02 17.93 24.36
C VAL A 326 11.67 18.63 23.06
N VAL A 327 10.86 19.68 23.15
CA VAL A 327 10.19 20.31 22.00
C VAL A 327 10.24 21.83 22.09
N ARG A 328 9.67 22.45 21.06
CA ARG A 328 9.44 23.89 20.88
C ARG A 328 8.14 24.05 20.04
N PHE A 329 7.42 25.18 20.13
CA PHE A 329 6.07 25.30 19.53
C PHE A 329 5.69 26.70 19.00
N LYS A 330 5.62 26.92 17.68
CA LYS A 330 5.57 28.25 17.02
C LYS A 330 4.18 28.92 16.98
N GLU A 331 4.02 30.19 17.41
CA GLU A 331 2.76 30.97 17.22
C GLU A 331 2.56 31.44 15.77
N VAL A 332 1.28 31.63 15.39
CA VAL A 332 0.86 32.09 14.07
C VAL A 332 -0.22 33.18 14.22
N GLY A 333 0.03 34.35 13.63
CA GLY A 333 -0.92 35.46 13.54
C GLY A 333 -1.76 35.45 12.26
N VAL A 334 -2.79 36.29 12.21
CA VAL A 334 -3.66 36.51 11.05
C VAL A 334 -3.78 38.02 10.84
N ASP A 335 -3.48 38.50 9.65
CA ASP A 335 -3.62 39.91 9.29
C ASP A 335 -5.08 40.21 8.89
N GLU A 336 -5.65 41.30 9.42
CA GLU A 336 -7.01 41.75 9.13
C GLU A 336 -7.08 42.62 7.86
N ALA A 337 -8.23 42.61 7.19
CA ALA A 337 -8.42 43.37 5.95
C ALA A 337 -8.70 44.85 6.24
N GLY A 338 -8.04 45.75 5.50
CA GLY A 338 -8.48 47.13 5.38
C GLY A 338 -9.64 47.23 4.38
N GLU A 339 -10.74 47.82 4.80
CA GLU A 339 -11.77 48.36 3.91
C GLU A 339 -11.26 49.68 3.31
N ASP A 340 -11.57 49.96 2.04
CA ASP A 340 -12.07 51.27 1.55
C ASP A 340 -12.34 51.22 0.02
N GLU A 341 -13.07 52.24 -0.45
CA GLU A 341 -14.05 52.28 -1.54
C GLU A 341 -13.55 52.29 -3.02
N GLU A 342 -14.34 51.59 -3.87
CA GLU A 342 -14.84 51.96 -5.23
C GLU A 342 -13.87 52.31 -6.41
N ASP A 343 -14.49 52.57 -7.58
CA ASP A 343 -14.00 52.86 -8.95
C ASP A 343 -13.09 51.79 -9.65
N VAL A 344 -13.39 51.14 -10.79
CA VAL A 344 -14.25 51.32 -12.01
C VAL A 344 -13.45 51.77 -13.26
N GLU A 345 -13.79 51.20 -14.43
CA GLU A 345 -13.11 51.24 -15.74
C GLU A 345 -11.79 50.42 -15.75
N ASP A 346 -11.53 49.46 -16.64
CA ASP A 346 -11.43 49.50 -18.13
C ASP A 346 -10.22 50.36 -18.57
N GLU A 347 -9.37 49.99 -19.55
CA GLU A 347 -9.49 48.99 -20.63
C GLU A 347 -8.07 48.53 -21.09
N GLU A 348 -7.98 47.78 -22.20
CA GLU A 348 -6.97 47.82 -23.31
C GLU A 348 -5.58 48.51 -23.14
N ASP A 349 -4.46 48.08 -23.73
CA ASP A 349 -4.09 46.86 -24.51
C ASP A 349 -2.55 46.90 -24.83
N VAL A 350 -2.02 45.91 -25.60
CA VAL A 350 -1.01 46.04 -26.70
C VAL A 350 0.35 46.76 -26.47
N GLU A 351 1.51 46.36 -27.00
CA GLU A 351 2.11 45.17 -27.66
C GLU A 351 3.65 45.48 -27.73
N ASP A 352 4.48 44.54 -28.22
CA ASP A 352 5.76 44.80 -28.93
C ASP A 352 6.92 45.56 -28.22
N GLU A 353 8.19 45.37 -28.58
CA GLU A 353 8.93 44.18 -29.05
C GLU A 353 10.43 44.43 -28.71
N GLU A 354 11.30 43.64 -29.31
CA GLU A 354 12.78 43.55 -29.25
C GLU A 354 13.52 44.92 -29.36
N ASP A 355 14.84 45.07 -29.07
CA ASP A 355 15.94 44.35 -29.71
C ASP A 355 17.34 44.70 -29.13
N VAL A 356 18.41 44.01 -29.60
CA VAL A 356 19.85 44.44 -29.66
C VAL A 356 20.55 44.82 -28.32
N GLU A 357 21.41 43.97 -27.71
CA GLU A 357 22.80 43.56 -28.04
C GLU A 357 23.89 44.38 -27.29
N ASP A 358 24.96 43.68 -26.84
CA ASP A 358 26.35 44.15 -26.57
C ASP A 358 26.60 45.25 -25.49
N GLU A 359 27.78 45.44 -24.85
CA GLU A 359 28.99 44.61 -24.64
C GLU A 359 29.75 45.10 -23.36
N GLU A 360 30.86 44.42 -23.01
CA GLU A 360 32.01 44.85 -22.17
C GLU A 360 31.86 45.42 -20.72
N ASP A 361 32.47 44.67 -19.78
CA ASP A 361 33.35 45.05 -18.66
C ASP A 361 33.55 46.54 -18.26
N VAL A 362 33.51 46.82 -16.94
CA VAL A 362 34.52 47.65 -16.20
C VAL A 362 34.49 47.28 -14.70
N GLU A 363 35.67 47.10 -14.07
CA GLU A 363 35.84 47.04 -12.61
C GLU A 363 36.04 48.45 -12.02
N VAL A 364 35.37 48.78 -10.90
CA VAL A 364 35.75 49.91 -10.01
C VAL A 364 35.50 49.55 -8.54
N GLU A 365 36.57 49.52 -7.72
CA GLU A 365 36.47 49.54 -6.25
C GLU A 365 36.14 50.95 -5.73
N GLY A 366 35.33 51.11 -4.67
CA GLY A 366 35.20 52.44 -4.07
C GLY A 366 34.22 52.70 -2.92
N LYS A 367 34.63 52.33 -1.69
CA LYS A 367 34.35 53.04 -0.40
C LYS A 367 32.99 52.92 0.29
N ASP A 368 33.08 53.16 1.59
CA ASP A 368 32.10 53.01 2.67
C ASP A 368 31.31 54.33 2.96
N GLU A 369 30.59 54.35 4.10
CA GLU A 369 29.77 55.46 4.66
C GLU A 369 28.40 55.60 3.94
N ASP A 370 27.21 55.52 4.57
CA ASP A 370 26.83 55.60 6.01
C ASP A 370 25.66 54.64 6.40
N GLU A 371 25.29 54.61 7.69
CA GLU A 371 24.21 53.79 8.27
C GLU A 371 22.78 54.26 7.89
N GLU A 372 21.90 53.33 7.49
CA GLU A 372 20.47 53.40 7.87
C GLU A 372 19.92 52.01 8.24
N THR A 373 19.59 51.81 9.51
CA THR A 373 19.27 50.47 10.07
C THR A 373 17.82 50.06 9.84
N VAL A 374 17.55 49.31 8.77
CA VAL A 374 16.23 48.66 8.57
C VAL A 374 16.05 47.53 9.59
N LYS A 375 15.10 47.70 10.52
CA LYS A 375 14.79 46.71 11.57
C LYS A 375 14.09 45.48 10.99
N THR A 376 14.79 44.35 10.93
CA THR A 376 14.19 43.04 10.63
C THR A 376 13.18 42.63 11.71
N LYS A 377 11.95 42.28 11.29
CA LYS A 377 10.97 41.63 12.19
C LYS A 377 11.52 40.24 12.56
N LYS A 378 11.81 40.06 13.85
CA LYS A 378 12.27 38.79 14.43
C LYS A 378 11.15 37.74 14.34
N GLN A 379 11.44 36.52 13.91
CA GLN A 379 10.51 35.40 14.11
C GLN A 379 10.39 35.13 15.61
N ASP A 380 9.16 34.95 16.14
CA ASP A 380 8.91 35.01 17.59
C ASP A 380 9.18 33.69 18.33
N VAL A 381 10.38 33.16 18.08
CA VAL A 381 10.94 31.89 18.55
C VAL A 381 11.28 31.97 20.05
N GLY A 382 10.36 31.53 20.89
CA GLY A 382 10.55 31.38 22.35
C GLY A 382 11.29 30.12 22.85
N PRO A 383 11.12 29.77 24.15
CA PRO A 383 12.00 28.84 24.88
C PRO A 383 11.87 27.35 24.48
N VAL A 384 12.90 26.56 24.82
CA VAL A 384 12.81 25.08 24.81
C VAL A 384 11.86 24.62 25.92
N THR A 385 11.06 23.60 25.64
CA THR A 385 10.13 23.03 26.62
C THR A 385 10.36 21.53 26.80
N ILE A 386 10.51 21.08 28.05
CA ILE A 386 10.31 19.68 28.41
C ILE A 386 8.81 19.47 28.57
N TRP A 387 8.21 18.80 27.61
CA TRP A 387 6.77 18.65 27.43
C TRP A 387 6.32 17.25 27.85
N ILE A 388 5.83 17.15 29.08
CA ILE A 388 5.49 15.90 29.75
C ILE A 388 4.02 15.57 29.46
N GLY A 389 3.78 14.41 28.87
CA GLY A 389 2.46 13.81 28.81
C GLY A 389 2.15 13.10 30.13
N VAL A 390 0.94 13.25 30.65
CA VAL A 390 0.37 12.42 31.73
C VAL A 390 -0.93 11.78 31.28
N SER A 391 -1.32 10.68 31.96
CA SER A 391 -2.65 10.10 31.73
C SER A 391 -3.74 11.04 32.28
N PRO A 392 -4.85 11.27 31.56
CA PRO A 392 -5.92 12.16 32.03
C PRO A 392 -6.41 11.82 33.45
N GLU A 393 -6.75 12.85 34.23
CA GLU A 393 -7.21 12.76 35.63
C GLU A 393 -6.22 12.11 36.63
N THR A 394 -5.01 11.68 36.22
CA THR A 394 -4.08 10.94 37.11
C THR A 394 -3.05 11.80 37.86
N THR A 395 -2.90 13.08 37.52
CA THR A 395 -1.88 13.98 38.07
C THR A 395 -2.51 15.34 38.36
N THR A 396 -2.20 15.98 39.49
CA THR A 396 -2.66 17.34 39.82
C THR A 396 -1.62 18.38 39.40
N ALA A 397 -2.04 19.64 39.20
CA ALA A 397 -1.12 20.70 38.83
C ALA A 397 -0.11 21.02 39.95
N THR A 398 -0.48 20.84 41.22
CA THR A 398 0.45 20.91 42.36
C THR A 398 1.50 19.80 42.31
N ALA A 399 1.14 18.57 41.96
CA ALA A 399 2.12 17.48 41.78
C ALA A 399 3.07 17.76 40.61
N ALA A 400 2.50 18.19 39.48
CA ALA A 400 3.26 18.63 38.31
C ALA A 400 4.19 19.82 38.62
N HIS A 401 3.76 20.79 39.43
CA HIS A 401 4.58 21.92 39.87
C HIS A 401 5.77 21.47 40.71
N ASN A 402 5.55 20.63 41.72
CA ASN A 402 6.62 20.15 42.60
C ASN A 402 7.68 19.38 41.79
N ALA A 403 7.25 18.45 40.93
CA ALA A 403 8.14 17.73 40.03
C ALA A 403 8.83 18.66 39.01
N ALA A 404 8.17 19.71 38.52
CA ALA A 404 8.79 20.73 37.68
C ALA A 404 9.87 21.53 38.40
N GLN A 405 9.70 21.85 39.69
CA GLN A 405 10.75 22.54 40.46
C GLN A 405 12.00 21.67 40.62
N ASP A 406 11.83 20.36 40.85
CA ASP A 406 12.95 19.42 40.91
C ASP A 406 13.62 19.21 39.54
N VAL A 407 12.85 19.18 38.44
CA VAL A 407 13.40 19.15 37.08
C VAL A 407 14.16 20.44 36.77
N LEU A 408 13.65 21.61 37.15
CA LEU A 408 14.35 22.89 37.00
C LEU A 408 15.60 22.98 37.91
N ALA A 409 15.61 22.33 39.07
CA ALA A 409 16.80 22.21 39.91
C ALA A 409 17.85 21.32 39.25
N LEU A 410 17.47 20.14 38.79
CA LEU A 410 18.31 19.22 38.03
C LEU A 410 18.91 19.90 36.79
N LEU A 411 18.13 20.68 36.03
CA LEU A 411 18.63 21.38 34.84
C LEU A 411 19.74 22.40 35.18
N ARG A 412 19.62 23.11 36.30
CA ARG A 412 20.67 24.05 36.78
C ARG A 412 21.99 23.34 37.06
N ASP A 413 21.97 22.12 37.58
CA ASP A 413 23.19 21.32 37.83
C ASP A 413 23.93 20.95 36.52
N TYR A 414 23.22 20.91 35.38
CA TYR A 414 23.78 20.71 34.05
C TYR A 414 24.12 22.03 33.34
N GLY A 415 23.97 23.17 34.02
CA GLY A 415 24.19 24.51 33.45
C GLY A 415 23.11 24.96 32.46
N ILE A 416 21.92 24.37 32.50
CA ILE A 416 20.80 24.65 31.59
C ILE A 416 19.75 25.49 32.33
N THR A 417 19.42 26.66 31.80
CA THR A 417 18.51 27.63 32.46
C THR A 417 17.47 28.25 31.51
N ASP A 418 17.55 27.92 30.23
CA ASP A 418 16.78 28.41 29.08
C ASP A 418 15.69 27.41 28.66
N ILE A 419 15.13 26.70 29.64
CA ILE A 419 14.09 25.67 29.48
C ILE A 419 12.90 25.93 30.40
N ASP A 420 11.71 25.75 29.83
CA ASP A 420 10.46 25.58 30.57
C ASP A 420 10.02 24.11 30.67
N VAL A 421 9.16 23.81 31.64
CA VAL A 421 8.58 22.48 31.87
C VAL A 421 7.05 22.60 31.83
N ASP A 422 6.44 21.90 30.87
CA ASP A 422 5.00 21.87 30.63
C ASP A 422 4.46 20.45 30.87
N TYR A 423 3.28 20.35 31.49
CA TYR A 423 2.54 19.10 31.65
C TYR A 423 1.23 19.18 30.88
N ARG A 424 0.88 18.11 30.16
CA ARG A 424 -0.38 17.97 29.43
C ARG A 424 -1.06 16.64 29.70
N GLU A 425 -2.38 16.61 29.63
CA GLU A 425 -3.12 15.37 29.47
C GLU A 425 -2.91 14.83 28.05
N SER A 426 -2.30 13.64 27.94
CA SER A 426 -1.95 13.05 26.64
C SER A 426 -1.75 11.53 26.76
N PRO A 427 -2.72 10.69 26.38
CA PRO A 427 -2.56 9.24 26.44
C PRO A 427 -1.61 8.74 25.34
N TYR A 428 -0.48 8.15 25.72
CA TYR A 428 0.40 7.48 24.77
C TYR A 428 -0.26 6.22 24.22
N THR A 429 -0.56 6.21 22.92
CA THR A 429 -1.11 5.06 22.20
C THR A 429 -0.08 4.48 21.26
N ARG A 430 -0.01 3.14 21.19
CA ARG A 430 0.77 2.42 20.18
C ARG A 430 -0.14 2.12 19.00
N GLU A 431 0.31 2.40 17.77
CA GLU A 431 -0.43 2.07 16.55
C GLU A 431 -0.50 0.55 16.31
N ILE A 432 -1.40 -0.13 17.02
CA ILE A 432 -1.75 -1.53 16.75
C ILE A 432 -2.62 -1.54 15.49
N GLY A 433 -1.99 -1.84 14.34
CA GLY A 433 -2.72 -2.08 13.09
C GLY A 433 -3.79 -3.18 13.23
N PRO A 434 -4.75 -3.26 12.30
CA PRO A 434 -5.99 -4.03 12.44
C PRO A 434 -5.81 -5.50 12.83
N ARG A 435 -6.84 -6.02 13.49
CA ARG A 435 -6.99 -7.45 13.77
C ARG A 435 -7.42 -8.22 12.53
N LEU A 436 -6.97 -9.46 12.42
CA LEU A 436 -7.51 -10.47 11.51
C LEU A 436 -9.00 -10.72 11.77
N LEU A 437 -9.68 -11.21 10.75
CA LEU A 437 -11.12 -11.47 10.73
C LEU A 437 -11.42 -12.92 11.17
N PRO A 438 -12.58 -13.20 11.76
CA PRO A 438 -12.99 -14.58 12.00
C PRO A 438 -13.14 -15.34 10.67
N PRO A 439 -12.77 -16.64 10.63
CA PRO A 439 -13.19 -17.54 9.57
C PRO A 439 -14.72 -17.58 9.43
N VAL A 440 -15.18 -17.75 8.19
CA VAL A 440 -16.62 -17.77 7.86
C VAL A 440 -17.03 -19.11 7.23
N ASN A 441 -18.30 -19.47 7.44
CA ASN A 441 -18.92 -20.68 6.91
C ASN A 441 -19.15 -20.59 5.38
N ASP A 442 -19.49 -21.72 4.76
CA ASP A 442 -19.63 -21.85 3.30
C ASP A 442 -20.79 -21.06 2.67
N LEU A 443 -21.73 -20.54 3.48
CA LEU A 443 -22.86 -19.73 3.02
C LEU A 443 -22.62 -18.21 3.17
N ASP A 444 -21.52 -17.80 3.81
CA ASP A 444 -21.18 -16.39 4.02
C ASP A 444 -20.75 -15.72 2.69
N PRO A 445 -21.29 -14.55 2.32
CA PRO A 445 -20.94 -13.90 1.05
C PRO A 445 -19.47 -13.52 0.86
N LEU A 446 -18.67 -13.49 1.94
CA LEU A 446 -17.25 -13.15 1.92
C LEU A 446 -16.34 -14.38 1.77
N VAL A 447 -16.89 -15.60 1.81
CA VAL A 447 -16.13 -16.85 1.94
C VAL A 447 -14.99 -17.00 0.91
N ASP A 448 -15.24 -16.65 -0.35
CA ASP A 448 -14.27 -16.76 -1.46
C ASP A 448 -13.05 -15.82 -1.35
N VAL A 449 -13.11 -14.81 -0.46
CA VAL A 449 -12.12 -13.71 -0.41
C VAL A 449 -11.63 -13.38 1.00
N VAL A 450 -12.35 -13.78 2.05
CA VAL A 450 -11.99 -13.42 3.43
C VAL A 450 -10.86 -14.28 4.00
N SER A 451 -10.78 -15.55 3.62
CA SER A 451 -9.75 -16.54 4.06
C SER A 451 -8.34 -15.94 4.36
N PRO A 452 -7.67 -15.22 3.44
CA PRO A 452 -6.34 -14.64 3.67
C PRO A 452 -6.25 -13.50 4.70
N LEU A 453 -7.39 -12.98 5.19
CA LEU A 453 -7.51 -12.02 6.29
C LEU A 453 -7.82 -12.71 7.63
N THR A 454 -7.89 -14.04 7.69
CA THR A 454 -8.25 -14.81 8.89
C THR A 454 -7.02 -15.48 9.53
N PRO A 455 -7.05 -15.85 10.82
CA PRO A 455 -5.97 -16.61 11.47
C PRO A 455 -5.76 -18.06 10.99
N ALA A 456 -6.37 -18.48 9.88
CA ALA A 456 -6.16 -19.82 9.34
C ALA A 456 -4.77 -19.94 8.69
N LEU A 457 -4.22 -21.17 8.70
CA LEU A 457 -2.91 -21.45 8.12
C LEU A 457 -2.93 -21.25 6.59
N GLY A 458 -1.85 -20.66 6.07
CA GLY A 458 -1.81 -20.10 4.71
C GLY A 458 -1.61 -18.58 4.66
N LEU A 459 -1.45 -17.89 5.81
CA LEU A 459 -1.22 -16.44 5.87
C LEU A 459 -0.11 -15.99 4.91
N ARG A 460 -0.44 -14.97 4.11
CA ARG A 460 0.37 -14.46 3.01
C ARG A 460 1.36 -13.41 3.54
N ILE A 461 2.63 -13.77 3.73
CA ILE A 461 3.61 -12.89 4.42
C ILE A 461 4.67 -12.30 3.50
N SER A 462 5.26 -11.18 3.96
CA SER A 462 6.46 -10.54 3.42
C SER A 462 7.24 -9.85 4.55
N THR A 463 8.35 -9.17 4.27
CA THR A 463 9.04 -8.33 5.28
C THR A 463 9.08 -6.86 4.86
N ARG A 464 9.15 -5.93 5.83
CA ARG A 464 9.18 -4.47 5.57
C ARG A 464 10.31 -4.07 4.62
N ALA A 465 11.46 -4.74 4.65
CA ALA A 465 12.58 -4.51 3.75
C ALA A 465 12.37 -5.01 2.31
N ARG A 466 11.50 -6.02 2.10
CA ARG A 466 11.27 -6.65 0.78
C ARG A 466 9.76 -6.87 0.51
N PRO A 467 8.90 -5.83 0.52
CA PRO A 467 7.45 -5.98 0.38
C PRO A 467 6.98 -6.41 -1.03
N ASN A 468 7.91 -6.63 -1.97
CA ASN A 468 7.65 -7.22 -3.28
C ASN A 468 7.96 -8.73 -3.34
N ALA A 469 8.74 -9.25 -2.39
CA ALA A 469 8.98 -10.68 -2.18
C ALA A 469 7.96 -11.19 -1.15
N GLN A 470 7.46 -12.42 -1.33
CA GLN A 470 6.37 -12.96 -0.51
C GLN A 470 6.50 -14.47 -0.39
N GLY A 471 6.04 -15.00 0.75
CA GLY A 471 5.87 -16.42 1.01
C GLY A 471 4.59 -16.68 1.80
N THR A 472 4.53 -17.84 2.44
CA THR A 472 3.46 -18.26 3.33
C THR A 472 4.01 -18.48 4.75
N MET A 473 3.19 -18.24 5.77
CA MET A 473 3.42 -18.66 7.14
C MET A 473 2.97 -20.12 7.32
N ALA A 474 3.83 -20.95 7.92
CA ALA A 474 3.64 -22.39 8.04
C ALA A 474 2.61 -22.73 9.12
N LEU A 475 2.96 -22.44 10.37
CA LEU A 475 2.18 -22.80 11.54
C LEU A 475 2.53 -21.93 12.75
N TYR A 476 1.63 -21.98 13.74
CA TYR A 476 1.79 -21.40 15.05
C TYR A 476 2.51 -22.37 16.02
N LEU A 477 3.42 -21.83 16.83
CA LEU A 477 4.06 -22.53 17.94
C LEU A 477 3.91 -21.71 19.22
N THR A 478 3.72 -22.36 20.36
CA THR A 478 4.03 -21.73 21.65
C THR A 478 5.54 -21.73 21.86
N GLU A 479 6.05 -20.77 22.63
CA GLU A 479 7.42 -20.84 23.15
C GLU A 479 7.55 -21.87 24.29
N GLY A 480 6.48 -22.04 25.09
CA GLY A 480 6.42 -22.97 26.21
C GLY A 480 7.18 -22.49 27.44
N GLY A 481 7.44 -23.39 28.41
CA GLY A 481 8.28 -23.09 29.57
C GLY A 481 7.75 -22.00 30.51
N GLY A 482 6.42 -21.80 30.54
CA GLY A 482 5.76 -20.70 31.27
C GLY A 482 5.60 -19.42 30.45
N SER A 483 6.28 -19.29 29.30
CA SER A 483 6.04 -18.20 28.36
C SER A 483 4.67 -18.32 27.70
N ASN A 484 4.03 -17.17 27.50
CA ASN A 484 2.78 -17.04 26.77
C ASN A 484 2.99 -16.55 25.32
N ASN A 485 4.25 -16.36 24.91
CA ASN A 485 4.59 -15.88 23.57
C ASN A 485 4.05 -16.83 22.50
N LEU A 486 3.62 -16.23 21.40
CA LEU A 486 3.15 -16.92 20.21
C LEU A 486 4.14 -16.66 19.08
N LEU A 487 4.57 -17.75 18.46
CA LEU A 487 5.62 -17.80 17.46
C LEU A 487 5.01 -18.28 16.14
N GLU A 488 5.41 -17.68 15.04
CA GLU A 488 5.08 -18.12 13.69
C GLU A 488 6.34 -18.62 12.98
N LEU A 489 6.20 -19.68 12.18
CA LEU A 489 7.26 -20.34 11.43
C LEU A 489 7.15 -20.03 9.93
N SER A 490 8.27 -19.79 9.24
CA SER A 490 8.36 -19.79 7.77
C SER A 490 9.80 -20.06 7.32
N CYS A 491 10.06 -20.13 6.00
CA CYS A 491 11.41 -20.31 5.46
C CYS A 491 12.30 -19.07 5.69
N ARG A 492 13.61 -19.28 5.88
CA ARG A 492 14.59 -18.20 5.95
C ARG A 492 14.62 -17.40 4.65
N HIS A 493 14.55 -18.01 3.47
CA HIS A 493 14.55 -17.24 2.21
C HIS A 493 13.28 -16.38 1.99
N VAL A 494 12.20 -16.66 2.73
CA VAL A 494 11.01 -15.79 2.77
C VAL A 494 11.28 -14.57 3.65
N LEU A 495 11.93 -14.75 4.80
CA LEU A 495 12.23 -13.69 5.78
C LEU A 495 13.46 -12.83 5.41
N PHE A 496 14.50 -13.43 4.82
CA PHE A 496 15.79 -12.82 4.43
C PHE A 496 16.00 -12.88 2.91
N GLY A 497 16.66 -11.87 2.35
CA GLY A 497 16.90 -11.75 0.92
C GLY A 497 18.03 -12.65 0.40
N PRO A 498 17.98 -13.07 -0.88
CA PRO A 498 19.08 -13.84 -1.52
C PRO A 498 20.35 -13.00 -1.76
N ARG A 499 20.32 -11.70 -1.43
CA ARG A 499 21.49 -10.80 -1.38
C ARG A 499 21.98 -10.52 0.05
N GLU A 500 21.26 -11.00 1.07
CA GLU A 500 21.71 -10.90 2.46
C GLU A 500 22.63 -12.08 2.79
N ALA A 501 23.60 -11.86 3.69
CA ALA A 501 24.55 -12.91 4.07
C ALA A 501 23.84 -14.15 4.64
N ASN A 502 24.31 -15.34 4.27
CA ASN A 502 23.79 -16.60 4.79
C ASN A 502 24.39 -16.94 6.16
N VAL A 503 24.00 -16.18 7.17
CA VAL A 503 24.44 -16.30 8.57
C VAL A 503 23.26 -16.51 9.52
N ASP A 504 23.50 -17.11 10.67
CA ASP A 504 22.53 -17.18 11.77
C ASP A 504 22.12 -15.76 12.19
N TYR A 505 20.81 -15.50 12.20
CA TYR A 505 20.22 -14.30 12.77
C TYR A 505 19.59 -14.63 14.13
N VAL A 506 19.92 -13.83 15.14
CA VAL A 506 19.23 -13.78 16.43
C VAL A 506 18.97 -12.31 16.75
N ARG A 507 17.75 -11.97 17.17
CA ARG A 507 17.36 -10.60 17.49
C ARG A 507 18.08 -10.12 18.75
N HIS A 508 19.06 -9.25 18.58
CA HIS A 508 19.60 -8.47 19.69
C HIS A 508 18.58 -7.40 20.15
N PRO A 509 18.34 -7.16 21.45
CA PRO A 509 17.33 -6.22 21.93
C PRO A 509 17.50 -4.79 21.37
N SER A 510 18.74 -4.32 21.26
CA SER A 510 19.12 -2.99 20.77
C SER A 510 19.19 -2.85 19.24
N ALA A 511 18.95 -3.93 18.48
CA ALA A 511 19.04 -3.89 17.02
C ALA A 511 17.70 -3.50 16.36
N PRO A 512 17.72 -2.85 15.18
CA PRO A 512 16.51 -2.53 14.42
C PRO A 512 15.62 -3.76 14.18
N VAL A 513 14.33 -3.59 14.40
CA VAL A 513 13.34 -4.67 14.35
C VAL A 513 13.09 -5.10 12.90
N ARG A 514 13.15 -6.41 12.64
CA ARG A 514 12.85 -7.00 11.33
C ARG A 514 11.38 -7.38 11.23
N ASP A 515 10.54 -6.44 10.82
CA ASP A 515 9.09 -6.61 10.72
C ASP A 515 8.66 -7.58 9.61
N VAL A 516 7.73 -8.47 9.97
CA VAL A 516 6.98 -9.36 9.08
C VAL A 516 5.59 -8.76 8.86
N LEU A 517 5.16 -8.67 7.60
CA LEU A 517 3.92 -8.02 7.18
C LEU A 517 2.91 -9.04 6.64
N LEU A 518 1.66 -8.94 7.07
CA LEU A 518 0.53 -9.49 6.33
C LEU A 518 0.39 -8.77 4.99
N PHE A 519 0.51 -9.52 3.90
CA PHE A 519 0.58 -9.05 2.52
C PHE A 519 1.75 -8.12 2.19
N GLY A 520 2.64 -8.62 1.34
CA GLY A 520 3.40 -7.75 0.46
C GLY A 520 2.48 -6.98 -0.51
N LYS A 521 3.06 -6.05 -1.28
CA LYS A 521 2.32 -5.21 -2.24
C LYS A 521 1.51 -6.07 -3.23
N ARG A 522 2.07 -7.18 -3.73
CA ARG A 522 1.41 -8.07 -4.70
C ARG A 522 0.21 -8.81 -4.08
N ALA A 523 0.35 -9.43 -2.91
CA ALA A 523 -0.74 -10.17 -2.27
C ALA A 523 -1.92 -9.28 -1.87
N TYR A 524 -1.64 -8.04 -1.44
CA TYR A 524 -2.67 -7.05 -1.14
C TYR A 524 -3.41 -6.60 -2.40
N THR A 525 -2.70 -6.30 -3.49
CA THR A 525 -3.34 -5.97 -4.78
C THR A 525 -4.20 -7.14 -5.26
N ASN A 526 -3.67 -8.38 -5.22
CA ASN A 526 -4.42 -9.58 -5.59
C ASN A 526 -5.71 -9.75 -4.75
N LEU A 527 -5.66 -9.49 -3.45
CA LEU A 527 -6.85 -9.53 -2.56
C LEU A 527 -7.86 -8.42 -2.90
N VAL A 528 -7.40 -7.18 -3.06
CA VAL A 528 -8.24 -6.04 -3.45
C VAL A 528 -8.90 -6.29 -4.81
N ASP A 529 -8.20 -6.92 -5.75
CA ASP A 529 -8.72 -7.23 -7.08
C ASP A 529 -9.63 -8.47 -7.08
N SER A 530 -9.38 -9.49 -6.24
CA SER A 530 -10.29 -10.64 -6.11
C SER A 530 -11.65 -10.22 -5.56
N ILE A 531 -11.69 -9.31 -4.58
CA ILE A 531 -12.95 -8.75 -4.04
C ILE A 531 -13.70 -7.98 -5.15
N LYS A 532 -13.03 -7.10 -5.92
CA LYS A 532 -13.64 -6.41 -7.07
C LYS A 532 -14.21 -7.39 -8.10
N VAL A 533 -13.47 -8.44 -8.44
CA VAL A 533 -13.92 -9.46 -9.40
C VAL A 533 -15.15 -10.20 -8.88
N ARG A 534 -15.23 -10.49 -7.57
CA ARG A 534 -16.42 -11.11 -6.97
C ARG A 534 -17.65 -10.19 -7.02
N ILE A 535 -17.49 -8.91 -6.66
CA ILE A 535 -18.54 -7.88 -6.83
C ILE A 535 -19.01 -7.83 -8.28
N GLY A 536 -18.10 -7.78 -9.25
CA GLY A 536 -18.41 -7.76 -10.68
C GLY A 536 -19.19 -8.99 -11.15
N ARG A 537 -18.82 -10.19 -10.68
CA ARG A 537 -19.54 -11.45 -10.97
C ARG A 537 -20.98 -11.42 -10.42
N HIS A 538 -21.19 -10.91 -9.21
CA HIS A 538 -22.55 -10.72 -8.68
C HIS A 538 -23.32 -9.66 -9.48
N GLY A 539 -22.75 -8.51 -9.80
CA GLY A 539 -23.40 -7.48 -10.63
C GLY A 539 -23.88 -7.96 -12.00
N ILE A 540 -23.11 -8.85 -12.65
CA ILE A 540 -23.54 -9.52 -13.89
C ILE A 540 -24.72 -10.47 -13.64
N SER A 541 -24.69 -11.20 -12.52
CA SER A 541 -25.73 -12.17 -12.14
C SER A 541 -27.05 -11.49 -11.76
N ILE A 542 -26.98 -10.42 -10.96
CA ILE A 542 -28.09 -9.50 -10.63
C ILE A 542 -28.77 -9.04 -11.93
N LYS A 543 -28.03 -8.38 -12.83
CA LYS A 543 -28.57 -7.87 -14.10
C LYS A 543 -29.19 -8.96 -14.99
N ARG A 544 -28.68 -10.20 -14.94
CA ARG A 544 -29.27 -11.35 -15.63
C ARG A 544 -30.59 -11.77 -14.96
N TRP A 545 -30.61 -11.90 -13.64
CA TRP A 545 -31.75 -12.42 -12.89
C TRP A 545 -32.93 -11.44 -12.86
N SER A 546 -32.71 -10.13 -12.70
CA SER A 546 -33.76 -9.12 -12.84
C SER A 546 -34.48 -9.24 -14.20
N LYS A 547 -33.72 -9.39 -15.30
CA LYS A 547 -34.29 -9.60 -16.64
C LYS A 547 -35.01 -10.94 -16.80
N GLN A 548 -34.59 -11.99 -16.09
CA GLN A 548 -35.35 -13.25 -16.06
C GLN A 548 -36.67 -13.10 -15.29
N ILE A 549 -36.67 -12.36 -14.17
CA ILE A 549 -37.85 -12.03 -13.38
C ILE A 549 -38.87 -11.21 -14.19
N GLU A 550 -38.44 -10.20 -14.94
CA GLU A 550 -39.28 -9.48 -15.92
C GLU A 550 -39.98 -10.46 -16.89
N GLY A 551 -39.23 -11.40 -17.46
CA GLY A 551 -39.75 -12.41 -18.39
C GLY A 551 -40.75 -13.38 -17.74
N PHE A 552 -40.57 -13.74 -16.47
CA PHE A 552 -41.54 -14.55 -15.73
C PHE A 552 -42.81 -13.74 -15.40
N VAL A 553 -42.70 -12.49 -14.98
CA VAL A 553 -43.85 -11.59 -14.71
C VAL A 553 -44.71 -11.36 -15.95
N VAL A 554 -44.13 -11.37 -17.15
CA VAL A 554 -44.89 -11.36 -18.42
C VAL A 554 -45.64 -12.68 -18.63
N ARG A 555 -44.99 -13.83 -18.42
CA ARG A 555 -45.60 -15.16 -18.60
C ARG A 555 -46.70 -15.48 -17.58
N GLU A 556 -46.60 -14.95 -16.37
CA GLU A 556 -47.66 -15.04 -15.34
C GLU A 556 -48.98 -14.37 -15.77
N ARG A 557 -48.96 -13.49 -16.78
CA ARG A 557 -50.14 -12.84 -17.38
C ARG A 557 -50.65 -13.58 -18.64
N GLY A 558 -50.14 -14.78 -18.91
CA GLY A 558 -50.57 -15.63 -20.01
C GLY A 558 -51.94 -16.27 -19.77
N THR A 559 -52.31 -17.22 -20.62
CA THR A 559 -53.59 -17.95 -20.57
C THR A 559 -53.45 -19.44 -20.29
N ASP A 560 -52.22 -19.98 -20.25
CA ASP A 560 -51.93 -21.38 -19.90
C ASP A 560 -51.66 -21.51 -18.38
N PRO A 561 -52.53 -22.18 -17.60
CA PRO A 561 -52.33 -22.35 -16.16
C PRO A 561 -51.02 -23.07 -15.79
N ALA A 562 -50.54 -24.00 -16.63
CA ALA A 562 -49.31 -24.75 -16.36
C ALA A 562 -48.07 -23.87 -16.57
N ASP A 563 -48.06 -23.04 -17.61
CA ASP A 563 -46.96 -22.10 -17.85
C ASP A 563 -46.92 -20.97 -16.80
N ILE A 564 -48.08 -20.49 -16.35
CA ILE A 564 -48.22 -19.51 -15.25
C ILE A 564 -47.65 -20.09 -13.94
N GLN A 565 -48.08 -21.30 -13.53
CA GLN A 565 -47.60 -21.91 -12.28
C GLN A 565 -46.08 -22.15 -12.33
N LYS A 566 -45.55 -22.57 -13.49
CA LYS A 566 -44.11 -22.74 -13.72
C LYS A 566 -43.35 -21.41 -13.69
N ALA A 567 -43.92 -20.34 -14.25
CA ALA A 567 -43.34 -19.00 -14.22
C ALA A 567 -43.29 -18.44 -12.79
N MET A 568 -44.39 -18.55 -12.02
CA MET A 568 -44.44 -18.13 -10.61
C MET A 568 -43.38 -18.83 -9.77
N LYS A 569 -43.24 -20.16 -9.88
CA LYS A 569 -42.19 -20.91 -9.18
C LYS A 569 -40.80 -20.42 -9.58
N SER A 570 -40.53 -20.34 -10.89
CA SER A 570 -39.22 -19.92 -11.41
C SER A 570 -38.87 -18.48 -11.00
N ARG A 571 -39.86 -17.59 -10.87
CA ARG A 571 -39.68 -16.22 -10.37
C ARG A 571 -39.26 -16.22 -8.91
N ILE A 572 -39.93 -16.99 -8.04
CA ILE A 572 -39.60 -17.08 -6.60
C ILE A 572 -38.17 -17.60 -6.41
N GLU A 573 -37.81 -18.67 -7.12
CA GLU A 573 -36.45 -19.24 -7.10
C GLU A 573 -35.39 -18.25 -7.61
N THR A 574 -35.72 -17.47 -8.66
CA THR A 574 -34.80 -16.45 -9.23
C THR A 574 -34.70 -15.19 -8.36
N GLN A 575 -35.77 -14.82 -7.64
CA GLN A 575 -35.77 -13.69 -6.70
C GLN A 575 -34.84 -13.98 -5.53
N ALA A 576 -34.93 -15.17 -4.91
CA ALA A 576 -34.04 -15.55 -3.82
C ALA A 576 -32.55 -15.50 -4.23
N LEU A 577 -32.21 -15.86 -5.47
CA LEU A 577 -30.85 -15.74 -6.02
C LEU A 577 -30.43 -14.28 -6.25
N LEU A 578 -31.36 -13.43 -6.72
CA LEU A 578 -31.15 -11.99 -6.87
C LEU A 578 -30.86 -11.35 -5.51
N ASP A 579 -31.73 -11.56 -4.53
CA ASP A 579 -31.61 -11.06 -3.16
C ASP A 579 -30.27 -11.51 -2.53
N GLN A 580 -29.90 -12.79 -2.69
CA GLN A 580 -28.62 -13.31 -2.19
C GLN A 580 -27.42 -12.60 -2.81
N ALA A 581 -27.45 -12.29 -4.11
CA ALA A 581 -26.35 -11.61 -4.78
C ALA A 581 -26.30 -10.10 -4.49
N GLU A 582 -27.42 -9.44 -4.23
CA GLU A 582 -27.44 -8.03 -3.80
C GLU A 582 -26.85 -7.89 -2.38
N ASN A 583 -27.28 -8.74 -1.44
CA ASN A 583 -26.65 -8.86 -0.12
C ASN A 583 -25.14 -9.16 -0.21
N ALA A 584 -24.74 -10.01 -1.15
CA ALA A 584 -23.32 -10.31 -1.38
C ALA A 584 -22.53 -9.12 -1.92
N VAL A 585 -23.10 -8.31 -2.82
CA VAL A 585 -22.47 -7.07 -3.30
C VAL A 585 -22.27 -6.08 -2.15
N GLU A 586 -23.25 -5.91 -1.27
CA GLU A 586 -23.12 -5.03 -0.11
C GLU A 586 -22.01 -5.50 0.84
N ALA A 587 -22.04 -6.78 1.25
CA ALA A 587 -21.03 -7.35 2.13
C ALA A 587 -19.61 -7.24 1.54
N LEU A 588 -19.43 -7.59 0.26
CA LEU A 588 -18.14 -7.49 -0.43
C LEU A 588 -17.70 -6.03 -0.62
N ALA A 589 -18.61 -5.08 -0.81
CA ALA A 589 -18.29 -3.66 -0.89
C ALA A 589 -17.86 -3.11 0.49
N ALA A 590 -18.51 -3.54 1.57
CA ALA A 590 -18.10 -3.22 2.94
C ALA A 590 -16.71 -3.81 3.26
N LEU A 591 -16.44 -5.07 2.88
CA LEU A 591 -15.11 -5.68 2.99
C LEU A 591 -14.07 -4.93 2.15
N LEU A 592 -14.39 -4.55 0.91
CA LEU A 592 -13.48 -3.79 0.04
C LEU A 592 -13.16 -2.40 0.62
N LYS A 593 -14.14 -1.71 1.20
CA LYS A 593 -13.95 -0.45 1.93
C LYS A 593 -13.03 -0.67 3.12
N ARG A 594 -13.29 -1.69 3.94
CA ARG A 594 -12.48 -2.04 5.12
C ARG A 594 -11.03 -2.38 4.74
N VAL A 595 -10.80 -3.24 3.76
CA VAL A 595 -9.44 -3.58 3.27
C VAL A 595 -8.67 -2.36 2.77
N ARG A 596 -9.37 -1.38 2.17
CA ARG A 596 -8.79 -0.11 1.68
C ARG A 596 -8.59 0.96 2.75
N THR A 597 -9.20 0.82 3.92
CA THR A 597 -8.95 1.67 5.09
C THR A 597 -7.88 1.00 5.96
N ASP A 598 -8.25 -0.13 6.57
CA ASP A 598 -7.53 -0.83 7.63
C ASP A 598 -6.16 -1.35 7.18
N TRP A 599 -6.03 -1.85 5.94
CA TRP A 599 -4.84 -2.58 5.47
C TRP A 599 -4.07 -1.87 4.34
N LYS A 600 -4.34 -0.58 4.08
CA LYS A 600 -3.77 0.14 2.94
C LYS A 600 -2.29 0.49 3.12
N ARG A 601 -1.83 0.85 4.32
CA ARG A 601 -0.42 1.21 4.59
C ARG A 601 0.37 -0.05 4.97
N LEU A 602 1.70 0.06 5.00
CA LEU A 602 2.58 -1.04 5.42
C LEU A 602 2.78 -1.12 6.94
N ASN A 603 2.40 -0.09 7.70
CA ASN A 603 2.47 -0.07 9.17
C ASN A 603 1.35 -0.95 9.74
N ASP A 604 0.12 -0.72 9.28
CA ASP A 604 -1.10 -1.44 9.64
C ASP A 604 -0.92 -2.97 9.52
N ARG A 605 -0.17 -3.40 8.50
CA ARG A 605 0.11 -4.80 8.14
C ARG A 605 1.11 -5.56 9.03
N VAL A 606 1.87 -4.90 9.90
CA VAL A 606 2.90 -5.60 10.70
C VAL A 606 2.22 -6.66 11.57
N LEU A 607 2.51 -7.95 11.34
CA LEU A 607 2.05 -9.05 12.21
C LEU A 607 2.94 -9.15 13.45
N GLY A 608 4.24 -9.04 13.23
CA GLY A 608 5.24 -9.42 14.20
C GLY A 608 6.65 -9.17 13.70
N HIS A 609 7.65 -9.71 14.41
CA HIS A 609 9.06 -9.46 14.10
C HIS A 609 9.94 -10.70 14.27
N VAL A 610 10.95 -10.84 13.41
CA VAL A 610 11.86 -12.00 13.43
C VAL A 610 12.65 -12.04 14.73
N LEU A 611 12.59 -13.18 15.42
CA LEU A 611 13.39 -13.49 16.60
C LEU A 611 14.67 -14.24 16.23
N LEU A 612 14.56 -15.29 15.42
CA LEU A 612 15.67 -16.22 15.15
C LEU A 612 15.53 -16.88 13.77
N SER A 613 16.64 -17.07 13.06
CA SER A 613 16.69 -17.83 11.81
C SER A 613 18.13 -18.30 11.55
N PRO A 614 18.44 -19.62 11.67
CA PRO A 614 19.79 -20.14 11.39
C PRO A 614 20.17 -19.92 9.92
N ALA A 615 21.46 -19.89 9.59
CA ALA A 615 21.90 -19.90 8.20
C ALA A 615 21.26 -21.07 7.42
N ILE A 616 20.91 -20.85 6.15
CA ILE A 616 20.38 -21.91 5.28
C ILE A 616 21.45 -22.99 5.17
N GLY A 617 21.15 -24.18 5.70
CA GLY A 617 22.01 -25.35 5.61
C GLY A 617 21.48 -26.33 4.57
N LEU A 618 22.36 -26.85 3.72
CA LEU A 618 22.03 -27.89 2.74
C LEU A 618 22.87 -29.13 3.07
N GLY A 619 22.23 -30.30 3.15
CA GLY A 619 22.91 -31.53 3.53
C GLY A 619 23.13 -31.68 5.05
N VAL A 620 22.22 -31.13 5.87
CA VAL A 620 22.42 -31.02 7.33
C VAL A 620 22.21 -32.35 8.06
N GLY A 621 23.23 -32.74 8.83
CA GLY A 621 23.22 -33.95 9.68
C GLY A 621 23.20 -35.26 8.88
N GLU A 622 23.03 -36.38 9.58
CA GLU A 622 23.03 -37.74 9.00
C GLU A 622 21.97 -37.91 7.91
N HIS A 623 20.82 -37.26 8.11
CA HIS A 623 19.67 -37.26 7.22
C HIS A 623 19.87 -36.39 5.97
N ARG A 624 20.87 -35.50 5.99
CA ARG A 624 21.24 -34.57 4.91
C ARG A 624 20.09 -33.69 4.39
N PHE A 625 19.14 -33.33 5.24
CA PHE A 625 18.00 -32.48 4.85
C PHE A 625 18.41 -31.00 4.65
N THR A 626 17.52 -30.24 3.99
CA THR A 626 17.59 -28.77 3.94
C THR A 626 17.11 -28.16 5.26
N GLU A 627 17.90 -27.28 5.85
CA GLU A 627 17.55 -26.44 7.00
C GLU A 627 17.34 -24.99 6.54
N ASP A 628 16.11 -24.64 6.19
CA ASP A 628 15.72 -23.30 5.72
C ASP A 628 14.50 -22.82 6.51
N TRP A 629 14.73 -22.17 7.65
CA TRP A 629 13.65 -21.74 8.54
C TRP A 629 13.98 -20.49 9.37
N GLY A 630 12.94 -19.80 9.83
CA GLY A 630 13.02 -18.75 10.82
C GLY A 630 11.71 -18.60 11.60
N ILE A 631 11.85 -18.16 12.85
CA ILE A 631 10.77 -17.89 13.78
C ILE A 631 10.64 -16.38 14.01
N PHE A 632 9.40 -15.90 14.00
CA PHE A 632 9.03 -14.55 14.33
C PHE A 632 7.93 -14.52 15.40
N GLN A 633 7.95 -13.52 16.27
CA GLN A 633 6.95 -13.35 17.32
C GLN A 633 5.81 -12.50 16.79
N ILE A 634 4.57 -13.01 16.85
CA ILE A 634 3.35 -12.28 16.50
C ILE A 634 2.75 -11.60 17.74
N ASP A 635 2.20 -10.40 17.55
CA ASP A 635 1.30 -9.80 18.53
C ASP A 635 -0.03 -10.56 18.55
N ARG A 636 -0.30 -11.28 19.65
CA ARG A 636 -1.56 -12.01 19.86
C ARG A 636 -2.80 -11.13 19.70
N ALA A 637 -2.71 -9.82 19.98
CA ALA A 637 -3.85 -8.90 19.82
C ALA A 637 -4.31 -8.79 18.36
N LYS A 638 -3.41 -9.04 17.38
CA LYS A 638 -3.74 -9.01 15.95
C LYS A 638 -4.45 -10.25 15.42
N LEU A 639 -4.37 -11.39 16.10
CA LEU A 639 -5.12 -12.58 15.67
C LEU A 639 -6.63 -12.42 15.93
N GLY A 640 -7.00 -11.59 16.90
CA GLY A 640 -8.40 -11.32 17.25
C GLY A 640 -9.15 -12.56 17.73
N ASP A 641 -10.46 -12.41 17.81
CA ASP A 641 -11.37 -13.35 18.47
C ASP A 641 -11.70 -14.57 17.58
N GLY A 642 -11.26 -14.52 16.31
CA GLY A 642 -11.39 -15.59 15.32
C GLY A 642 -10.30 -16.66 15.34
N PHE A 643 -9.31 -16.55 16.23
CA PHE A 643 -8.22 -17.52 16.32
C PHE A 643 -8.70 -18.86 16.89
N GLN A 644 -8.23 -19.96 16.30
CA GLN A 644 -8.62 -21.33 16.69
C GLN A 644 -7.41 -22.30 16.77
N GLY A 645 -6.19 -21.77 16.91
CA GLY A 645 -4.96 -22.55 16.87
C GLY A 645 -4.55 -22.97 15.44
N ASN A 646 -3.84 -24.09 15.33
CA ASN A 646 -3.36 -24.61 14.04
C ASN A 646 -4.48 -25.30 13.25
N LYS A 647 -5.28 -24.53 12.50
CA LYS A 647 -6.20 -25.08 11.49
C LYS A 647 -5.91 -24.54 10.09
N LEU A 648 -6.01 -25.39 9.08
CA LEU A 648 -5.80 -25.08 7.66
C LEU A 648 -7.15 -24.92 6.96
N ASP A 649 -7.41 -23.74 6.38
CA ASP A 649 -8.63 -23.50 5.60
C ASP A 649 -8.56 -24.23 4.26
N LEU A 650 -9.50 -25.16 4.02
CA LEU A 650 -9.57 -25.91 2.77
C LEU A 650 -10.00 -25.05 1.57
N GLY A 651 -10.61 -23.88 1.81
CA GLY A 651 -10.99 -22.90 0.79
C GLY A 651 -12.08 -23.36 -0.18
N THR A 652 -12.66 -22.42 -0.93
CA THR A 652 -13.83 -22.67 -1.82
C THR A 652 -13.45 -23.03 -3.26
N LYS A 653 -12.22 -23.52 -3.46
CA LYS A 653 -11.62 -23.71 -4.79
C LYS A 653 -12.00 -25.04 -5.44
N LEU A 654 -12.17 -26.05 -4.60
CA LEU A 654 -12.93 -27.27 -4.87
C LEU A 654 -14.20 -27.16 -4.03
N THR A 655 -15.32 -27.72 -4.49
CA THR A 655 -16.48 -27.89 -3.59
C THR A 655 -16.17 -28.95 -2.52
N SER A 656 -16.96 -29.01 -1.45
CA SER A 656 -16.76 -30.00 -0.39
C SER A 656 -16.91 -31.44 -0.92
N ASP A 657 -17.81 -31.69 -1.87
CA ASP A 657 -17.94 -32.97 -2.56
C ASP A 657 -16.79 -33.25 -3.53
N GLU A 658 -16.31 -32.28 -4.33
CA GLU A 658 -15.12 -32.45 -5.18
C GLU A 658 -13.85 -32.74 -4.36
N PHE A 659 -13.64 -32.03 -3.26
CA PHE A 659 -12.51 -32.25 -2.35
C PHE A 659 -12.60 -33.63 -1.71
N THR A 660 -13.78 -34.00 -1.21
CA THR A 660 -14.04 -35.31 -0.61
C THR A 660 -13.79 -36.42 -1.63
N LEU A 661 -14.34 -36.34 -2.85
CA LEU A 661 -14.13 -37.34 -3.90
C LEU A 661 -12.64 -37.50 -4.28
N LYS A 662 -11.83 -36.43 -4.25
CA LYS A 662 -10.37 -36.53 -4.42
C LYS A 662 -9.64 -37.14 -3.22
N CYS A 663 -10.24 -37.08 -2.04
CA CYS A 663 -9.71 -37.77 -0.86
C CYS A 663 -10.12 -39.25 -0.83
N PHE A 664 -11.23 -39.64 -1.47
CA PHE A 664 -11.77 -41.01 -1.57
C PHE A 664 -11.38 -41.74 -2.89
N PRO A 665 -10.12 -42.22 -3.06
CA PRO A 665 -9.73 -42.96 -4.26
C PRO A 665 -10.36 -44.37 -4.31
N ARG A 666 -10.68 -44.99 -3.17
CA ARG A 666 -11.52 -46.20 -3.10
C ARG A 666 -12.88 -45.88 -2.48
N GLY A 667 -13.93 -45.98 -3.30
CA GLY A 667 -15.33 -45.80 -2.87
C GLY A 667 -15.89 -46.89 -1.94
N GLU A 668 -15.14 -47.98 -1.70
CA GLU A 668 -15.53 -49.09 -0.83
C GLU A 668 -14.53 -49.37 0.31
N ALA A 669 -13.53 -48.50 0.53
CA ALA A 669 -12.62 -48.65 1.66
C ALA A 669 -13.25 -48.09 2.95
N ASN A 670 -13.07 -48.80 4.08
CA ASN A 670 -13.52 -48.40 5.43
C ASN A 670 -12.67 -47.24 5.99
N TRP A 671 -12.62 -46.12 5.27
CA TRP A 671 -11.74 -45.01 5.57
C TRP A 671 -12.57 -43.71 5.57
N GLU A 672 -12.55 -43.00 6.69
CA GLU A 672 -13.47 -41.89 6.94
C GLU A 672 -12.68 -40.57 6.97
N PHE A 673 -12.70 -39.85 5.85
CA PHE A 673 -12.47 -38.40 5.85
C PHE A 673 -13.82 -37.69 5.86
N GLU A 674 -14.15 -37.09 6.99
CA GLU A 674 -15.26 -36.14 7.09
C GLU A 674 -14.73 -34.74 6.74
N TYR A 675 -15.29 -34.11 5.70
CA TYR A 675 -14.95 -32.74 5.35
C TYR A 675 -15.42 -31.80 6.48
N PRO A 676 -14.53 -31.00 7.11
CA PRO A 676 -14.91 -30.18 8.26
C PRO A 676 -16.05 -29.21 7.93
N GLY A 677 -17.12 -29.21 8.73
CA GLY A 677 -18.27 -28.32 8.54
C GLY A 677 -17.99 -26.83 8.77
N ASP A 678 -16.81 -26.48 9.29
CA ASP A 678 -16.27 -25.11 9.34
C ASP A 678 -15.23 -24.83 8.25
N ARG A 679 -14.94 -25.82 7.38
CA ARG A 679 -13.89 -25.86 6.34
C ARG A 679 -12.44 -25.80 6.87
N LEU A 680 -12.23 -25.87 8.19
CA LEU A 680 -10.91 -25.69 8.81
C LEU A 680 -10.34 -27.02 9.33
N LEU A 681 -9.50 -27.67 8.52
CA LEU A 681 -8.82 -28.92 8.89
C LEU A 681 -7.88 -28.70 10.10
N PRO A 682 -8.12 -29.30 11.27
CA PRO A 682 -7.22 -29.14 12.43
C PRO A 682 -5.91 -29.91 12.21
N LEU A 683 -4.77 -29.23 12.39
CA LEU A 683 -3.46 -29.85 12.22
C LEU A 683 -2.94 -30.37 13.57
N MET A 684 -2.87 -31.69 13.71
CA MET A 684 -2.60 -32.39 14.96
C MET A 684 -1.55 -33.48 14.77
N GLY A 685 -0.48 -33.43 15.56
CA GLY A 685 0.63 -34.38 15.49
C GLY A 685 1.46 -34.24 14.20
N THR A 686 2.27 -35.25 13.91
CA THR A 686 3.23 -35.24 12.80
C THR A 686 3.31 -36.60 12.10
N ILE A 687 3.52 -36.60 10.79
CA ILE A 687 3.84 -37.81 10.03
C ILE A 687 5.27 -38.24 10.40
N THR A 688 5.50 -39.52 10.75
CA THR A 688 6.82 -40.06 11.08
C THR A 688 7.60 -40.49 9.82
N ASP A 689 8.91 -40.66 9.92
CA ASP A 689 9.74 -41.21 8.82
C ASP A 689 9.26 -42.60 8.36
N GLU A 690 8.85 -43.45 9.31
CA GLU A 690 8.23 -44.75 9.04
C GLU A 690 6.93 -44.62 8.24
N LEU A 691 6.02 -43.73 8.66
CA LEU A 691 4.74 -43.48 7.99
C LEU A 691 4.91 -42.79 6.62
N MET A 692 5.96 -41.99 6.43
CA MET A 692 6.31 -41.46 5.10
C MET A 692 6.70 -42.60 4.15
N ARG A 693 7.48 -43.58 4.61
CA ARG A 693 7.94 -44.74 3.82
C ARG A 693 6.87 -45.81 3.62
N SER A 694 5.90 -45.89 4.51
CA SER A 694 4.86 -46.92 4.54
C SER A 694 3.53 -46.30 5.01
N PRO A 695 2.82 -45.60 4.10
CA PRO A 695 1.61 -44.86 4.45
C PRO A 695 0.44 -45.79 4.82
N ASP A 696 -0.43 -45.30 5.70
CA ASP A 696 -1.65 -45.96 6.18
C ASP A 696 -2.89 -45.62 5.31
N MET A 697 -2.64 -45.35 4.03
CA MET A 697 -3.58 -44.90 3.01
C MET A 697 -3.20 -45.51 1.64
N TRP A 698 -4.19 -45.67 0.77
CA TRP A 698 -4.07 -46.35 -0.53
C TRP A 698 -4.80 -45.57 -1.63
N ASP A 699 -4.40 -45.75 -2.89
CA ASP A 699 -5.02 -45.10 -4.04
C ASP A 699 -6.11 -45.95 -4.74
N LEU A 700 -6.47 -45.56 -5.99
CA LEU A 700 -7.52 -46.15 -6.81
C LEU A 700 -7.19 -47.59 -7.19
N ASP A 701 -5.93 -47.83 -7.56
CA ASP A 701 -5.42 -49.13 -7.97
C ASP A 701 -5.17 -50.04 -6.75
N GLY A 702 -5.03 -49.43 -5.57
CA GLY A 702 -4.84 -50.09 -4.28
C GLY A 702 -3.40 -50.09 -3.80
N GLU A 703 -2.54 -49.25 -4.39
CA GLU A 703 -1.14 -49.09 -4.00
C GLU A 703 -1.00 -48.08 -2.83
N PRO A 704 0.01 -48.22 -1.95
CA PRO A 704 0.20 -47.32 -0.81
C PRO A 704 0.47 -45.87 -1.27
N CYS A 705 -0.33 -44.93 -0.77
CA CYS A 705 -0.35 -43.55 -1.25
C CYS A 705 -0.56 -42.55 -0.11
N LEU A 706 0.26 -41.48 -0.05
CA LEU A 706 0.19 -40.45 0.98
C LEU A 706 -0.41 -39.15 0.43
N LEU A 707 -1.73 -39.02 0.53
CA LEU A 707 -2.46 -37.81 0.11
C LEU A 707 -2.19 -36.64 1.07
N VAL A 708 -1.79 -35.51 0.51
CA VAL A 708 -1.40 -34.30 1.25
C VAL A 708 -2.08 -33.03 0.75
N VAL A 709 -2.27 -32.09 1.66
CA VAL A 709 -2.87 -30.78 1.44
C VAL A 709 -1.96 -29.66 1.96
N LYS A 710 -1.98 -28.52 1.28
CA LYS A 710 -1.51 -27.23 1.81
C LYS A 710 -2.47 -26.11 1.42
N ASN A 711 -2.37 -24.96 2.09
CA ASN A 711 -2.92 -23.68 1.61
C ASN A 711 -1.75 -22.68 1.45
N GLY A 712 -1.61 -22.10 0.25
CA GLY A 712 -0.46 -21.30 -0.15
C GLY A 712 -0.80 -19.90 -0.69
N ASN A 713 0.16 -18.97 -0.61
CA ASN A 713 0.00 -17.58 -1.03
C ASN A 713 -0.05 -17.38 -2.55
N ALA A 714 0.46 -18.33 -3.35
CA ALA A 714 0.35 -18.32 -4.80
C ALA A 714 -0.85 -19.16 -5.29
N THR A 715 -0.98 -20.41 -4.84
CA THR A 715 -2.04 -21.32 -5.35
C THR A 715 -3.35 -21.26 -4.57
N GLY A 716 -3.36 -20.84 -3.30
CA GLY A 716 -4.42 -21.20 -2.36
C GLY A 716 -4.33 -22.68 -1.97
N THR A 717 -5.46 -23.31 -1.63
CA THR A 717 -5.50 -24.73 -1.25
C THR A 717 -5.27 -25.65 -2.43
N THR A 718 -4.40 -26.65 -2.24
CA THR A 718 -4.00 -27.63 -3.25
C THR A 718 -3.82 -29.02 -2.63
N LEU A 719 -4.33 -30.05 -3.30
CA LEU A 719 -4.08 -31.47 -3.00
C LEU A 719 -2.90 -32.01 -3.84
N GLY A 720 -2.16 -32.96 -3.28
CA GLY A 720 -1.01 -33.62 -3.91
C GLY A 720 -0.76 -35.01 -3.33
N ARG A 721 0.23 -35.71 -3.86
CA ARG A 721 0.67 -37.04 -3.41
C ARG A 721 2.13 -36.99 -2.99
N ALA A 722 2.42 -37.31 -1.73
CA ALA A 722 3.78 -37.31 -1.21
C ALA A 722 4.51 -38.61 -1.58
N ASN A 723 5.79 -38.50 -1.92
CA ASN A 723 6.66 -39.64 -2.18
C ASN A 723 7.19 -40.24 -0.86
N GLY A 724 7.25 -41.57 -0.77
CA GLY A 724 7.86 -42.28 0.37
C GLY A 724 9.39 -42.35 0.32
N VAL A 725 10.00 -41.85 -0.75
CA VAL A 725 11.45 -41.70 -0.91
C VAL A 725 11.80 -40.21 -1.01
N PHE A 726 12.81 -39.77 -0.25
CA PHE A 726 13.29 -38.39 -0.33
C PHE A 726 14.02 -38.12 -1.66
N SER A 727 13.66 -37.00 -2.29
CA SER A 727 14.31 -36.49 -3.50
C SER A 727 15.67 -35.89 -3.17
N ILE A 728 16.64 -36.03 -4.07
CA ILE A 728 17.95 -35.38 -3.94
C ILE A 728 17.91 -34.06 -4.71
N VAL A 729 18.09 -32.95 -4.01
CA VAL A 729 18.10 -31.58 -4.57
C VAL A 729 19.54 -31.07 -4.57
N ARG A 730 19.93 -30.33 -5.63
CA ARG A 730 21.26 -29.71 -5.73
C ARG A 730 21.14 -28.24 -6.09
N GLY A 731 21.60 -27.37 -5.19
CA GLY A 731 21.81 -25.96 -5.46
C GLY A 731 23.14 -25.74 -6.18
N TYR A 732 23.11 -24.99 -7.28
CA TYR A 732 24.28 -24.45 -7.95
C TYR A 732 24.35 -22.95 -7.65
N PHE A 733 25.49 -22.50 -7.13
CA PHE A 733 25.72 -21.08 -6.84
C PHE A 733 26.43 -20.40 -8.02
N ASN A 734 26.68 -19.08 -7.92
CA ASN A 734 27.33 -18.31 -9.00
C ASN A 734 28.72 -18.86 -9.38
N ASP A 735 29.41 -19.52 -8.46
CA ASP A 735 30.52 -20.41 -8.75
C ASP A 735 30.00 -21.84 -8.92
N MET A 736 30.09 -22.38 -10.14
CA MET A 736 29.61 -23.73 -10.46
C MET A 736 30.41 -24.85 -9.80
N SER A 737 31.63 -24.57 -9.29
CA SER A 737 32.38 -25.53 -8.47
C SER A 737 31.74 -25.71 -7.09
N ILE A 738 31.11 -24.65 -6.56
CA ILE A 738 30.36 -24.67 -5.32
C ILE A 738 28.93 -25.14 -5.61
N ASN A 739 28.72 -26.45 -5.47
CA ASN A 739 27.40 -27.06 -5.43
C ASN A 739 27.14 -27.66 -4.05
N GLN A 740 25.91 -27.53 -3.55
CA GLN A 740 25.48 -28.12 -2.29
C GLN A 740 24.28 -29.04 -2.54
N THR A 741 24.24 -30.17 -1.84
CA THR A 741 23.29 -31.26 -2.11
C THR A 741 22.54 -31.62 -0.83
N SER A 742 21.22 -31.66 -0.91
CA SER A 742 20.32 -32.01 0.20
C SER A 742 19.35 -33.11 -0.21
N MET A 743 18.73 -33.73 0.80
CA MET A 743 17.50 -34.51 0.65
C MET A 743 16.30 -33.62 1.00
N GLU A 744 15.21 -33.74 0.25
CA GLU A 744 13.93 -33.06 0.54
C GLU A 744 12.75 -34.00 0.22
N TRP A 745 11.64 -33.81 0.91
CA TRP A 745 10.42 -34.59 0.72
C TRP A 745 9.70 -34.13 -0.56
N GLY A 746 9.65 -35.02 -1.56
CA GLY A 746 9.05 -34.73 -2.86
C GLY A 746 7.53 -34.90 -2.83
N ILE A 747 6.79 -33.85 -3.19
CA ILE A 747 5.34 -33.89 -3.39
C ILE A 747 5.03 -33.77 -4.88
N ILE A 748 4.25 -34.71 -5.39
CA ILE A 748 3.79 -34.81 -6.76
C ILE A 748 2.41 -34.14 -6.87
N ASN A 749 2.14 -33.48 -8.00
CA ASN A 749 0.81 -32.98 -8.35
C ASN A 749 -0.23 -34.11 -8.29
N TYR A 750 -1.45 -33.80 -7.81
CA TYR A 750 -2.49 -34.81 -7.56
C TYR A 750 -2.74 -35.71 -8.78
N ASP A 751 -3.14 -35.12 -9.91
CA ASP A 751 -3.25 -35.76 -11.23
C ASP A 751 -2.95 -34.75 -12.35
N SER A 752 -3.09 -35.15 -13.61
CA SER A 752 -2.82 -34.30 -14.79
C SER A 752 -4.00 -33.41 -15.23
N LYS A 753 -5.12 -33.42 -14.49
CA LYS A 753 -6.32 -32.59 -14.74
C LYS A 753 -6.47 -31.48 -13.71
N SER A 754 -5.94 -31.74 -12.52
CA SER A 754 -5.75 -30.81 -11.43
C SER A 754 -4.64 -29.82 -11.76
N GLU A 755 -4.63 -28.71 -11.03
CA GLU A 755 -3.53 -27.76 -11.05
C GLU A 755 -2.28 -28.30 -10.33
N VAL A 756 -1.18 -27.54 -10.45
CA VAL A 756 0.06 -27.85 -9.72
C VAL A 756 -0.09 -27.65 -8.22
N PHE A 757 0.61 -28.47 -7.45
CA PHE A 757 0.63 -28.41 -6.00
C PHE A 757 1.29 -27.13 -5.48
N SER A 758 2.20 -26.49 -6.22
CA SER A 758 2.83 -25.23 -5.77
C SER A 758 3.28 -24.27 -6.87
N GLU A 759 3.37 -22.98 -6.52
CA GLU A 759 4.02 -21.93 -7.32
C GLU A 759 4.95 -21.01 -6.48
N PRO A 760 5.88 -20.26 -7.13
CA PRO A 760 6.73 -19.23 -6.53
C PRO A 760 5.97 -18.15 -5.72
N GLY A 761 5.85 -18.44 -4.42
CA GLY A 761 5.11 -17.67 -3.44
C GLY A 761 4.51 -18.54 -2.33
N ASP A 762 4.45 -19.86 -2.51
CA ASP A 762 3.99 -20.83 -1.50
C ASP A 762 5.08 -21.27 -0.52
N SER A 763 6.34 -20.86 -0.70
CA SER A 763 7.43 -21.20 0.23
C SER A 763 7.08 -20.82 1.66
N GLY A 764 7.32 -21.72 2.60
CA GLY A 764 6.88 -21.61 3.98
C GLY A 764 5.45 -22.08 4.22
N SER A 765 4.70 -22.58 3.23
CA SER A 765 3.44 -23.30 3.49
C SER A 765 3.72 -24.58 4.28
N ILE A 766 2.90 -24.88 5.29
CA ILE A 766 2.89 -26.20 5.89
C ILE A 766 2.13 -27.18 4.99
N ILE A 767 2.61 -28.42 4.95
CA ILE A 767 2.01 -29.55 4.24
C ILE A 767 1.63 -30.58 5.30
N ALA A 768 0.35 -30.93 5.34
CA ALA A 768 -0.20 -31.99 6.18
C ALA A 768 -0.84 -33.07 5.30
N ASP A 769 -1.09 -34.25 5.85
CA ASP A 769 -2.01 -35.18 5.21
C ASP A 769 -3.47 -34.78 5.43
N ILE A 770 -4.38 -35.48 4.74
CA ILE A 770 -5.83 -35.29 4.86
C ILE A 770 -6.40 -35.66 6.25
N ARG A 771 -5.59 -36.26 7.13
CA ARG A 771 -5.91 -36.51 8.55
C ARG A 771 -5.37 -35.41 9.48
N GLY A 772 -4.80 -34.33 8.92
CA GLY A 772 -4.24 -33.21 9.67
C GLY A 772 -2.86 -33.48 10.28
N ARG A 773 -2.21 -34.63 9.99
CA ARG A 773 -0.88 -34.93 10.53
C ARG A 773 0.16 -34.13 9.75
N ILE A 774 0.98 -33.35 10.46
CA ILE A 774 1.93 -32.42 9.82
C ILE A 774 3.11 -33.18 9.22
N GLY A 775 3.31 -33.07 7.90
CA GLY A 775 4.35 -33.77 7.17
C GLY A 775 5.62 -32.96 6.98
N GLY A 776 5.51 -31.72 6.48
CA GLY A 776 6.68 -30.92 6.12
C GLY A 776 6.39 -29.43 5.88
N MET A 777 7.43 -28.61 5.79
CA MET A 777 7.34 -27.20 5.39
C MET A 777 7.91 -27.03 3.99
N LEU A 778 7.15 -26.38 3.09
CA LEU A 778 7.49 -26.22 1.68
C LEU A 778 8.71 -25.30 1.51
N THR A 779 9.81 -25.87 1.01
CA THR A 779 11.10 -25.20 0.78
C THR A 779 11.29 -24.76 -0.67
N GLY A 780 10.78 -25.51 -1.63
CA GLY A 780 10.90 -25.15 -3.05
C GLY A 780 10.17 -26.09 -4.00
N GLY A 781 10.68 -26.20 -5.23
CA GLY A 781 10.14 -27.09 -6.25
C GLY A 781 10.97 -27.04 -7.53
N SER A 782 10.68 -27.96 -8.45
CA SER A 782 11.30 -28.07 -9.77
C SER A 782 10.25 -27.99 -10.86
N GLY A 783 10.58 -27.29 -11.95
CA GLY A 783 9.78 -27.28 -13.17
C GLY A 783 10.38 -26.37 -14.24
N LYS A 784 9.92 -26.52 -15.49
CA LYS A 784 10.40 -25.69 -16.62
C LYS A 784 9.85 -24.26 -16.61
N THR A 785 8.78 -24.00 -15.85
CA THR A 785 8.10 -22.70 -15.78
C THR A 785 7.91 -22.26 -14.32
N LYS A 786 6.89 -21.44 -14.01
CA LYS A 786 6.48 -21.17 -12.63
C LYS A 786 5.71 -22.34 -12.02
N ALA A 787 5.00 -23.09 -12.86
CA ALA A 787 4.31 -24.31 -12.47
C ALA A 787 5.36 -25.38 -12.13
N THR A 788 5.21 -26.02 -10.96
CA THR A 788 6.12 -27.07 -10.48
C THR A 788 5.65 -28.46 -10.91
N ASP A 789 6.56 -29.25 -11.49
CA ASP A 789 6.35 -30.66 -11.79
C ASP A 789 6.51 -31.52 -10.52
N MET A 790 7.35 -31.05 -9.60
CA MET A 790 7.62 -31.63 -8.28
C MET A 790 7.84 -30.51 -7.26
N THR A 791 7.16 -30.57 -6.11
CA THR A 791 7.38 -29.67 -4.97
C THR A 791 8.34 -30.33 -3.97
N TYR A 792 9.12 -29.54 -3.23
CA TYR A 792 10.03 -30.02 -2.20
C TYR A 792 9.75 -29.38 -0.84
N ALA A 793 9.92 -30.17 0.22
CA ALA A 793 9.67 -29.76 1.60
C ALA A 793 10.69 -30.37 2.58
N THR A 794 11.02 -29.65 3.66
CA THR A 794 11.76 -30.22 4.80
C THR A 794 10.79 -31.01 5.69
N PRO A 795 11.07 -32.29 6.02
CA PRO A 795 10.24 -33.09 6.93
C PRO A 795 10.07 -32.43 8.32
N PHE A 796 8.83 -32.25 8.75
CA PHE A 796 8.54 -31.44 9.94
C PHE A 796 8.96 -32.13 11.24
N TRP A 797 8.85 -33.46 11.32
CA TRP A 797 9.30 -34.24 12.48
C TRP A 797 10.79 -34.01 12.79
N TRP A 798 11.62 -33.79 11.77
CA TRP A 798 13.04 -33.44 11.90
C TRP A 798 13.23 -31.96 12.20
N LEU A 799 12.58 -31.09 11.42
CA LEU A 799 12.65 -29.63 11.56
C LEU A 799 12.25 -29.17 12.97
N PHE A 800 11.26 -29.81 13.58
CA PHE A 800 10.78 -29.46 14.91
C PHE A 800 11.81 -29.78 16.00
N GLN A 801 12.63 -30.83 15.82
CA GLN A 801 13.78 -31.09 16.71
C GLN A 801 14.90 -30.06 16.50
N ARG A 802 15.12 -29.59 15.25
CA ARG A 802 16.04 -28.47 14.97
C ARG A 802 15.62 -27.19 15.69
N ILE A 803 14.33 -26.83 15.61
CA ILE A 803 13.74 -25.68 16.31
C ILE A 803 13.97 -25.78 17.83
N LYS A 804 13.70 -26.95 18.42
CA LYS A 804 13.95 -27.20 19.86
C LYS A 804 15.43 -27.07 20.24
N GLY A 805 16.33 -27.61 19.42
CA GLY A 805 17.79 -27.50 19.61
C GLY A 805 18.38 -26.11 19.35
N LYS A 806 17.66 -25.22 18.64
CA LYS A 806 18.07 -23.84 18.31
C LYS A 806 17.35 -22.78 19.16
N GLY A 807 17.12 -23.08 20.44
CA GLY A 807 16.70 -22.09 21.45
C GLY A 807 15.25 -22.18 21.92
N PHE A 808 14.42 -23.05 21.33
CA PHE A 808 13.00 -23.19 21.69
C PHE A 808 12.66 -24.59 22.25
N PRO A 809 13.37 -25.12 23.28
CA PRO A 809 13.24 -26.52 23.71
C PRO A 809 11.82 -26.89 24.16
N ASN A 810 11.10 -25.94 24.76
CA ASN A 810 9.77 -26.13 25.31
C ASN A 810 8.63 -25.94 24.28
N ALA A 811 8.93 -25.62 23.02
CA ALA A 811 7.90 -25.31 22.02
C ALA A 811 6.95 -26.48 21.75
N HIS A 812 5.67 -26.17 21.50
CA HIS A 812 4.65 -27.16 21.15
C HIS A 812 3.58 -26.64 20.15
N LEU A 813 3.01 -27.57 19.40
CA LEU A 813 1.92 -27.33 18.42
C LEU A 813 0.56 -27.06 19.08
N ASN A 814 0.38 -27.43 20.36
CA ASN A 814 -0.85 -27.24 21.12
C ASN A 814 -1.04 -25.76 21.48
N VAL A 815 -1.38 -24.94 20.48
CA VAL A 815 -1.63 -23.51 20.63
C VAL A 815 -3.09 -23.30 20.97
N THR A 816 -3.39 -23.15 22.26
CA THR A 816 -4.75 -22.85 22.73
C THR A 816 -5.06 -21.35 22.65
N CYS A 817 -6.34 -21.06 22.43
CA CYS A 817 -6.90 -19.73 22.65
C CYS A 817 -7.06 -19.54 24.16
N LYS A 818 -6.51 -18.46 24.73
CA LYS A 818 -6.77 -18.11 26.13
C LYS A 818 -8.21 -17.65 26.30
N GLY A 819 -9.11 -18.56 26.68
CA GLY A 819 -10.53 -18.23 26.74
C GLY A 819 -11.51 -19.35 27.14
N ARG A 820 -11.02 -20.48 27.69
CA ARG A 820 -11.79 -21.50 28.41
C ARG A 820 -10.84 -22.31 29.30
#